data_AF-A0A0G4FA62-F1
#
_entry.id   AF-A0A0G4FA62-F1
#
_cell.length_a   1.000
_cell.length_b   1.000
_cell.length_c   1.000
_cell.angle_alpha   90.00
_cell.angle_beta   90.00
_cell.angle_gamma   90.00
#
_symmetry.space_group_name_H-M   'P 1'
#
loop_
_entity.id
_entity.type
_entity.pdbx_description
1 polymer ?
#
loop_
_entity_poly.entity_id
_entity_poly.type
_entity_poly.pdbx_seq_one_letter_code
_entity_poly.pdbx_strand_id
1 'polypeptide(L)'
;MQTPSRPVQNGANGPLSVRVANANLHLWFSIDTTGSMGSYLASMPKTLNEIFSIAKILFRGNLRIHLVTYEDYCDGTRLLRHCHSTDEKEIRAFAAALRAGGGGDRPEALKTALNHIAEEIRKLPTEHDHFVFTYADAPPHHARWSSSAGKGSNINREMEALKRKDPGFDWLKICRWFADKNVPFVSFVPQRMQTAEIGFFSLLGDVLLLPSVDSASVTKATVMALSMLLGEKPEKETGGDAGLKGLQSLVSNQAMSKLHNEGALTKDVDFNRLVQTGPFDLDPLPFELAINNLTDGTQKEKGGLRALPRLLGSDEDFRSLVFEEFNRLLTPDSVLALTYNPLLGSIWRALCKCREDDRLAPLVDHLSSCVQALPADGQRESLQAWIELSYDKSAEIGEAIRNASLSEGVLVLEMPPNAEIPTRTELRSVAQKPDPGALSKLQKALTHLVVVPGEAAERRGVEGLPKREEDDVPLYLPLSLKDKDLFGYLGHLLHPGTEFSLRPAMMLAILALTSGNQLLSTRAERLLTAWKGAWIPPLEKAETYPEILTVDFIHLVCRIPELLTEDEKNLYSRLRAFHRLRRSAPLKFSLTRGFTPVKEVRKPDHKAECKMCKYQRSVTLMVGDTCGICLSEGSYVGELTQEWDATRSHFVQCRTCTGTYAVVRPNQLNVTPKCHYCRYCQTPPLLQCSCCLNQWVVPNKDVVNKTTEEKWECAVCTEALERCGESGRVSEVTESVSVSLETLAGEGALCSGLPAMFGFVPSRSLLSSLFNTISIFKVATQERSADALFAGQENEKNAQLFASLAASAKRRQVLPDSAETPDGPPDHQAAETETVPSHISALQADGTLPRSLTYQGKSIHGVSSLLAEIWNRVRSAALSDVCDLCCEPKALTALSSACGKAGCSALCCDPCLNSWYGQMQPGEQVMPSHLACPFCKTRPKTETLRKHNRRAVHLFARDVIKRVCEGAGGDFIWGWCQGCSSVREVAARECARGVGEVKDFRCEDCVLKQKEAANDMNTNWEGRKCPGCQTPCVKISGCDHMTCVCGAHFCWVCLWMVGGEDAGDVADVYEHIDLVHGWGDGEDDGEE
;
A
#
# COMPACT_ATOMS: atom_id res chain seq x y z
N MET A 1 -85.54 -10.54 -14.72
CA MET A 1 -84.66 -11.64 -14.31
C MET A 1 -83.33 -11.48 -15.04
N GLN A 2 -82.41 -10.73 -14.44
CA GLN A 2 -81.03 -10.59 -14.90
C GLN A 2 -80.17 -11.04 -13.73
N THR A 3 -79.53 -12.20 -13.86
CA THR A 3 -78.44 -12.64 -12.99
C THR A 3 -77.12 -12.37 -13.72
N PRO A 4 -76.09 -11.83 -13.06
CA PRO A 4 -74.92 -11.30 -13.73
C PRO A 4 -73.90 -12.40 -14.02
N SER A 5 -73.40 -12.40 -15.25
CA SER A 5 -72.22 -13.12 -15.71
C SER A 5 -70.97 -12.62 -14.98
N ARG A 6 -70.41 -13.44 -14.08
CA ARG A 6 -69.03 -13.31 -13.59
C ARG A 6 -68.11 -13.98 -14.62
N PRO A 7 -67.10 -13.29 -15.18
CA PRO A 7 -66.07 -13.96 -15.96
C PRO A 7 -65.21 -14.80 -14.99
N VAL A 8 -65.08 -16.08 -15.28
CA VAL A 8 -64.05 -16.94 -14.68
C VAL A 8 -62.71 -16.36 -15.13
N GLN A 9 -61.94 -15.82 -14.19
CA GLN A 9 -60.59 -15.36 -14.44
C GLN A 9 -59.73 -16.58 -14.81
N ASN A 10 -59.29 -16.62 -16.06
CA ASN A 10 -58.18 -17.46 -16.50
C ASN A 10 -56.91 -16.97 -15.79
N GLY A 11 -56.63 -17.52 -14.61
CA GLY A 11 -55.37 -17.35 -13.89
C GLY A 11 -54.45 -18.54 -14.12
N ALA A 12 -53.94 -18.70 -15.34
CA ALA A 12 -52.89 -19.67 -15.66
C ALA A 12 -52.25 -19.27 -16.99
N ASN A 13 -51.21 -18.43 -16.94
CA ASN A 13 -50.15 -18.22 -17.95
C ASN A 13 -49.44 -16.88 -17.66
N GLY A 14 -48.74 -16.81 -16.52
CA GLY A 14 -47.78 -15.74 -16.24
C GLY A 14 -46.39 -16.35 -15.97
N PRO A 15 -45.29 -15.75 -16.45
CA PRO A 15 -43.94 -16.23 -16.19
C PRO A 15 -43.59 -16.13 -14.70
N LEU A 16 -42.75 -17.06 -14.23
CA LEU A 16 -42.32 -17.12 -12.83
C LEU A 16 -41.65 -15.81 -12.40
N SER A 17 -41.89 -15.41 -11.15
CA SER A 17 -41.18 -14.33 -10.48
C SER A 17 -40.67 -14.90 -9.17
N VAL A 18 -39.37 -15.15 -9.06
CA VAL A 18 -38.75 -15.51 -7.78
C VAL A 18 -38.88 -14.31 -6.85
N ARG A 19 -39.66 -14.44 -5.77
CA ARG A 19 -39.81 -13.40 -4.75
C ARG A 19 -38.66 -13.53 -3.74
N VAL A 20 -37.43 -13.20 -4.17
CA VAL A 20 -36.23 -13.24 -3.30
C VAL A 20 -36.30 -12.27 -2.10
N ALA A 21 -37.38 -11.48 -1.99
CA ALA A 21 -37.47 -10.39 -1.04
C ALA A 21 -38.00 -10.74 0.37
N ASN A 22 -38.62 -11.89 0.67
CA ASN A 22 -38.94 -12.27 2.07
C ASN A 22 -39.41 -13.73 2.29
N ALA A 23 -38.85 -14.34 3.35
CA ALA A 23 -39.22 -15.56 4.11
C ALA A 23 -38.84 -16.98 3.58
N ASN A 24 -37.87 -17.60 4.28
CA ASN A 24 -37.57 -19.04 4.42
C ASN A 24 -37.41 -19.89 3.14
N LEU A 25 -36.25 -19.77 2.50
CA LEU A 25 -35.84 -20.60 1.35
C LEU A 25 -35.29 -21.95 1.83
N HIS A 26 -35.56 -23.04 1.09
CA HIS A 26 -35.11 -24.39 1.42
C HIS A 26 -34.32 -25.03 0.28
N LEU A 27 -33.07 -25.39 0.54
CA LEU A 27 -32.21 -26.15 -0.37
C LEU A 27 -32.06 -27.59 0.12
N TRP A 28 -32.46 -28.53 -0.73
CA TRP A 28 -32.41 -29.97 -0.49
C TRP A 28 -31.27 -30.58 -1.29
N PHE A 29 -30.37 -31.27 -0.60
CA PHE A 29 -29.33 -32.08 -1.22
C PHE A 29 -29.75 -33.55 -1.18
N SER A 30 -29.86 -34.17 -2.34
CA SER A 30 -30.04 -35.60 -2.52
C SER A 30 -28.71 -36.21 -2.96
N ILE A 31 -28.07 -37.00 -2.09
CA ILE A 31 -26.70 -37.50 -2.30
C ILE A 31 -26.72 -39.02 -2.37
N ASP A 32 -26.23 -39.56 -3.48
CA ASP A 32 -25.90 -40.98 -3.61
C ASP A 32 -24.71 -41.32 -2.69
N THR A 33 -24.89 -42.32 -1.82
CA THR A 33 -23.87 -42.77 -0.87
C THR A 33 -23.38 -44.21 -1.08
N THR A 34 -23.62 -44.75 -2.27
CA THR A 34 -23.22 -46.10 -2.67
C THR A 34 -21.70 -46.24 -2.79
N GLY A 35 -21.22 -47.49 -2.91
CA GLY A 35 -19.79 -47.77 -3.04
C GLY A 35 -19.09 -47.08 -4.23
N SER A 36 -19.80 -46.85 -5.35
CA SER A 36 -19.25 -46.17 -6.53
C SER A 36 -18.94 -44.69 -6.28
N MET A 37 -19.66 -44.06 -5.36
CA MET A 37 -19.46 -42.68 -4.92
C MET A 37 -18.24 -42.50 -4.00
N GLY A 38 -17.41 -43.53 -3.79
CA GLY A 38 -16.25 -43.50 -2.89
C GLY A 38 -15.29 -42.34 -3.10
N SER A 39 -14.92 -42.04 -4.34
CA SER A 39 -14.04 -40.89 -4.67
C SER A 39 -14.74 -39.55 -4.45
N TYR A 40 -16.03 -39.48 -4.74
CA TYR A 40 -16.87 -38.30 -4.56
C TYR A 40 -17.00 -37.95 -3.07
N LEU A 41 -17.39 -38.92 -2.25
CA LEU A 41 -17.62 -38.77 -0.82
C LEU A 41 -16.35 -38.55 0.00
N ALA A 42 -15.18 -38.93 -0.51
CA ALA A 42 -13.91 -38.59 0.13
C ALA A 42 -13.69 -37.07 0.23
N SER A 43 -14.22 -36.29 -0.72
CA SER A 43 -14.11 -34.83 -0.74
C SER A 43 -15.40 -34.10 -0.29
N MET A 44 -16.54 -34.79 -0.32
CA MET A 44 -17.86 -34.19 -0.06
C MET A 44 -18.01 -33.46 1.28
N PRO A 45 -17.47 -33.92 2.43
CA PRO A 45 -17.57 -33.16 3.68
C PRO A 45 -16.95 -31.76 3.59
N LYS A 46 -15.82 -31.65 2.89
CA LYS A 46 -15.13 -30.38 2.64
C LYS A 46 -15.96 -29.51 1.70
N THR A 47 -16.38 -30.07 0.57
CA THR A 47 -17.23 -29.39 -0.43
C THR A 47 -18.53 -28.86 0.18
N LEU A 48 -19.25 -29.67 0.96
CA LEU A 48 -20.48 -29.24 1.63
C LEU A 48 -20.22 -28.09 2.60
N ASN A 49 -19.11 -28.13 3.35
CA ASN A 49 -18.77 -27.03 4.25
C ASN A 49 -18.53 -25.72 3.50
N GLU A 50 -17.83 -25.76 2.37
CA GLU A 50 -17.61 -24.61 1.47
C GLU A 50 -18.94 -24.08 0.92
N ILE A 51 -19.78 -24.98 0.37
CA ILE A 51 -21.08 -24.64 -0.21
C ILE A 51 -21.98 -23.99 0.85
N PHE A 52 -22.03 -24.50 2.08
CA PHE A 52 -22.88 -23.96 3.13
C PHE A 52 -22.50 -22.53 3.50
N SER A 53 -21.20 -22.27 3.67
CA SER A 53 -20.71 -20.93 3.99
C SER A 53 -21.00 -19.94 2.85
N ILE A 54 -20.75 -20.34 1.59
CA ILE A 54 -21.04 -19.50 0.42
C ILE A 54 -22.55 -19.24 0.28
N ALA A 55 -23.37 -20.28 0.39
CA ALA A 55 -24.82 -20.16 0.26
C ALA A 55 -25.40 -19.24 1.34
N LYS A 56 -24.93 -19.32 2.58
CA LYS A 56 -25.36 -18.40 3.64
C LYS A 56 -25.03 -16.94 3.33
N ILE A 57 -23.85 -16.66 2.78
CA ILE A 57 -23.48 -15.31 2.36
C ILE A 57 -24.41 -14.83 1.24
N LEU A 58 -24.63 -15.64 0.21
CA LEU A 58 -25.47 -15.29 -0.95
C LEU A 58 -26.94 -15.04 -0.57
N PHE A 59 -27.47 -15.83 0.36
CA PHE A 59 -28.87 -15.76 0.80
C PHE A 59 -29.07 -15.00 2.12
N ARG A 60 -28.07 -14.24 2.60
CA ARG A 60 -28.12 -13.44 3.84
C ARG A 60 -28.56 -14.24 5.09
N GLY A 61 -28.20 -15.52 5.16
CA GLY A 61 -28.56 -16.41 6.26
C GLY A 61 -30.02 -16.91 6.25
N ASN A 62 -30.84 -16.55 5.26
CA ASN A 62 -32.25 -16.96 5.15
C ASN A 62 -32.45 -18.34 4.49
N LEU A 63 -31.37 -19.05 4.20
CA LEU A 63 -31.37 -20.35 3.56
C LEU A 63 -31.32 -21.48 4.59
N ARG A 64 -32.30 -22.39 4.52
CA ARG A 64 -32.29 -23.65 5.27
C ARG A 64 -31.81 -24.78 4.38
N ILE A 65 -30.89 -25.58 4.90
CA ILE A 65 -30.25 -26.67 4.17
C ILE A 65 -30.72 -28.01 4.72
N HIS A 66 -31.09 -28.92 3.82
CA HIS A 66 -31.53 -30.27 4.13
C HIS A 66 -30.66 -31.28 3.41
N LEU A 67 -30.21 -32.32 4.12
CA LEU A 67 -29.41 -33.41 3.55
C LEU A 67 -30.26 -34.68 3.53
N VAL A 68 -30.35 -35.33 2.37
CA VAL A 68 -31.01 -36.64 2.18
C VAL A 68 -30.04 -37.52 1.41
N THR A 69 -29.59 -38.59 2.04
CA THR A 69 -28.67 -39.55 1.43
C THR A 69 -29.33 -40.88 1.23
N TYR A 70 -29.04 -41.53 0.10
CA TYR A 70 -29.60 -42.84 -0.22
C TYR A 70 -28.51 -43.84 -0.63
N GLU A 71 -28.81 -45.11 -0.41
CA GLU A 71 -28.06 -46.27 -0.90
C GLU A 71 -29.05 -47.17 -1.65
N ASP A 72 -28.92 -48.49 -1.54
CA ASP A 72 -29.77 -49.44 -2.22
C ASP A 72 -30.62 -50.29 -1.24
N TYR A 73 -31.66 -50.95 -1.72
CA TYR A 73 -32.58 -51.77 -0.93
C TYR A 73 -31.95 -53.05 -0.37
N CYS A 74 -30.72 -53.39 -0.77
CA CYS A 74 -29.92 -54.43 -0.15
C CYS A 74 -29.22 -53.96 1.15
N ASP A 75 -29.16 -52.65 1.41
CA ASP A 75 -28.38 -52.05 2.51
C ASP A 75 -29.17 -51.83 3.82
N GLY A 76 -30.43 -52.27 3.87
CA GLY A 76 -31.23 -52.31 5.08
C GLY A 76 -31.42 -50.93 5.72
N THR A 77 -30.90 -50.73 6.93
CA THR A 77 -31.05 -49.48 7.69
C THR A 77 -30.27 -48.30 7.12
N ARG A 78 -29.37 -48.53 6.15
CA ARG A 78 -28.61 -47.46 5.48
C ARG A 78 -29.27 -46.94 4.21
N LEU A 79 -30.37 -47.57 3.77
CA LEU A 79 -31.10 -47.22 2.54
C LEU A 79 -31.42 -45.72 2.41
N LEU A 80 -31.88 -45.09 3.49
CA LEU A 80 -32.23 -43.67 3.51
C LEU A 80 -31.82 -43.05 4.85
N ARG A 81 -30.97 -42.04 4.81
CA ARG A 81 -30.59 -41.22 5.98
C ARG A 81 -30.85 -39.75 5.65
N HIS A 82 -31.21 -38.96 6.64
CA HIS A 82 -31.51 -37.54 6.42
C HIS A 82 -31.14 -36.69 7.63
N CYS A 83 -30.93 -35.39 7.39
CA CYS A 83 -30.76 -34.36 8.40
C CYS A 83 -31.55 -33.11 7.99
N HIS A 84 -32.53 -32.75 8.82
CA HIS A 84 -33.40 -31.57 8.66
C HIS A 84 -33.25 -30.59 9.84
N SER A 85 -32.12 -30.66 10.55
CA SER A 85 -31.90 -29.86 11.76
C SER A 85 -31.80 -28.37 11.46
N THR A 86 -32.21 -27.54 12.41
CA THR A 86 -31.92 -26.09 12.38
C THR A 86 -30.57 -25.76 13.00
N ASP A 87 -29.94 -26.72 13.71
CA ASP A 87 -28.59 -26.56 14.25
C ASP A 87 -27.55 -26.90 13.17
N GLU A 88 -26.78 -25.90 12.80
CA GLU A 88 -25.68 -26.02 11.85
C GLU A 88 -24.64 -27.06 12.28
N LYS A 89 -24.37 -27.20 13.59
CA LYS A 89 -23.40 -28.17 14.09
C LYS A 89 -23.84 -29.59 13.78
N GLU A 90 -25.14 -29.87 13.84
CA GLU A 90 -25.70 -31.17 13.52
C GLU A 90 -25.64 -31.45 12.01
N ILE A 91 -25.98 -30.47 11.17
CA ILE A 91 -25.88 -30.62 9.70
C ILE A 91 -24.43 -30.87 9.29
N ARG A 92 -23.48 -30.09 9.81
CA ARG A 92 -22.05 -30.26 9.49
C ARG A 92 -21.48 -31.56 10.05
N ALA A 93 -21.91 -31.99 11.25
CA ALA A 93 -21.53 -33.29 11.79
C ALA A 93 -22.08 -34.45 10.94
N PHE A 94 -23.32 -34.34 10.47
CA PHE A 94 -23.92 -35.31 9.55
C PHE A 94 -23.16 -35.37 8.22
N ALA A 95 -22.82 -34.21 7.64
CA ALA A 95 -21.98 -34.12 6.44
C ALA A 95 -20.60 -34.75 6.64
N ALA A 96 -19.95 -34.50 7.79
CA ALA A 96 -18.66 -35.08 8.14
C ALA A 96 -18.69 -36.60 8.35
N ALA A 97 -19.86 -37.15 8.70
CA ALA A 97 -20.08 -38.58 8.91
C ALA A 97 -20.43 -39.35 7.62
N LEU A 98 -20.61 -38.67 6.48
CA LEU A 98 -20.92 -39.33 5.21
C LEU A 98 -19.77 -40.25 4.77
N ARG A 99 -20.09 -41.51 4.47
CA ARG A 99 -19.14 -42.52 3.98
C ARG A 99 -19.81 -43.33 2.89
N ALA A 100 -19.06 -43.63 1.84
CA ALA A 100 -19.50 -44.53 0.79
C ALA A 100 -19.60 -45.95 1.33
N GLY A 101 -20.68 -46.65 0.98
CA GLY A 101 -20.86 -48.04 1.35
C GLY A 101 -22.08 -48.64 0.66
N GLY A 102 -22.19 -49.97 0.74
CA GLY A 102 -23.33 -50.66 0.16
C GLY A 102 -23.29 -50.75 -1.36
N GLY A 103 -24.46 -50.99 -1.95
CA GLY A 103 -24.67 -51.17 -3.38
C GLY A 103 -24.98 -52.64 -3.75
N GLY A 104 -25.93 -52.80 -4.66
CA GLY A 104 -26.41 -54.11 -5.14
C GLY A 104 -26.36 -54.20 -6.67
N ASP A 105 -27.33 -53.57 -7.33
CA ASP A 105 -27.33 -53.38 -8.78
C ASP A 105 -26.90 -51.97 -9.18
N ARG A 106 -26.64 -51.75 -10.48
CA ARG A 106 -26.20 -50.44 -10.98
C ARG A 106 -27.25 -49.34 -10.73
N PRO A 107 -28.56 -49.56 -10.89
CA PRO A 107 -29.54 -48.54 -10.56
C PRO A 107 -29.73 -48.40 -9.05
N GLU A 108 -29.97 -47.17 -8.59
CA GLU A 108 -29.99 -46.85 -7.15
C GLU A 108 -31.34 -46.28 -6.69
N ALA A 109 -31.57 -46.20 -5.37
CA ALA A 109 -32.86 -45.83 -4.77
C ALA A 109 -33.17 -44.32 -4.76
N LEU A 110 -32.79 -43.57 -5.80
CA LEU A 110 -33.06 -42.13 -5.92
C LEU A 110 -34.56 -41.81 -5.85
N LYS A 111 -35.43 -42.65 -6.43
CA LYS A 111 -36.89 -42.43 -6.37
C LYS A 111 -37.41 -42.44 -4.93
N THR A 112 -36.81 -43.28 -4.07
CA THR A 112 -37.12 -43.32 -2.65
C THR A 112 -36.73 -42.02 -1.95
N ALA A 113 -35.55 -41.48 -2.24
CA ALA A 113 -35.11 -40.19 -1.72
C ALA A 113 -36.03 -39.04 -2.18
N LEU A 114 -36.43 -39.03 -3.45
CA LEU A 114 -37.33 -38.01 -4.00
C LEU A 114 -38.74 -38.06 -3.40
N ASN A 115 -39.28 -39.26 -3.16
CA ASN A 115 -40.56 -39.40 -2.45
C ASN A 115 -40.48 -38.88 -1.01
N HIS A 116 -39.36 -39.11 -0.32
CA HIS A 116 -39.12 -38.55 1.02
C HIS A 116 -39.05 -37.02 0.98
N ILE A 117 -38.30 -36.44 0.04
CA ILE A 117 -38.24 -34.98 -0.15
C ILE A 117 -39.63 -34.41 -0.44
N ALA A 118 -40.43 -35.07 -1.29
CA ALA A 118 -41.79 -34.65 -1.58
C ALA A 118 -42.71 -34.71 -0.34
N GLU A 119 -42.56 -35.72 0.50
CA GLU A 119 -43.27 -35.84 1.79
C GLU A 119 -42.89 -34.71 2.75
N GLU A 120 -41.60 -34.36 2.85
CA GLU A 120 -41.15 -33.27 3.72
C GLU A 120 -41.57 -31.89 3.20
N ILE A 121 -41.49 -31.65 1.89
CA ILE A 121 -41.97 -30.41 1.27
C ILE A 121 -43.48 -30.21 1.56
N ARG A 122 -44.29 -31.28 1.52
CA ARG A 122 -45.73 -31.19 1.87
C ARG A 122 -45.99 -30.76 3.32
N LYS A 123 -45.07 -31.03 4.25
CA LYS A 123 -45.20 -30.64 5.66
C LYS A 123 -44.85 -29.18 5.89
N LEU A 124 -44.14 -28.56 4.95
CA LEU A 124 -43.74 -27.15 5.05
C LEU A 124 -44.86 -26.24 4.53
N PRO A 125 -44.95 -25.00 5.03
CA PRO A 125 -45.95 -24.04 4.54
C PRO A 125 -45.76 -23.72 3.04
N THR A 126 -46.85 -23.43 2.35
CA THR A 126 -46.87 -23.27 0.88
C THR A 126 -46.16 -22.01 0.38
N GLU A 127 -45.90 -21.06 1.26
CA GLU A 127 -45.17 -19.82 0.99
C GLU A 127 -43.64 -20.00 0.91
N HIS A 128 -43.12 -21.19 1.23
CA HIS A 128 -41.69 -21.49 1.16
C HIS A 128 -41.26 -21.89 -0.24
N ASP A 129 -40.16 -21.30 -0.71
CA ASP A 129 -39.52 -21.70 -1.96
C ASP A 129 -38.54 -22.87 -1.71
N HIS A 130 -38.54 -23.85 -2.61
CA HIS A 130 -37.74 -25.07 -2.50
C HIS A 130 -36.85 -25.28 -3.74
N PHE A 131 -35.63 -25.76 -3.51
CA PHE A 131 -34.65 -26.09 -4.55
C PHE A 131 -34.03 -27.46 -4.25
N VAL A 132 -33.82 -28.29 -5.27
CA VAL A 132 -33.26 -29.64 -5.09
C VAL A 132 -32.00 -29.83 -5.93
N PHE A 133 -30.90 -30.18 -5.28
CA PHE A 133 -29.64 -30.56 -5.89
C PHE A 133 -29.39 -32.05 -5.69
N THR A 134 -29.18 -32.78 -6.79
CA THR A 134 -28.91 -34.22 -6.74
C THR A 134 -27.51 -34.53 -7.21
N TYR A 135 -26.76 -35.31 -6.42
CA TYR A 135 -25.45 -35.83 -6.77
C TYR A 135 -25.53 -37.34 -6.92
N ALA A 136 -25.31 -37.84 -8.14
CA ALA A 136 -25.43 -39.26 -8.45
C ALA A 136 -24.47 -39.69 -9.58
N ASP A 137 -23.96 -40.92 -9.51
CA ASP A 137 -23.19 -41.54 -10.60
C ASP A 137 -23.88 -42.75 -11.26
N ALA A 138 -25.11 -43.04 -10.84
CA ALA A 138 -25.97 -44.11 -11.33
C ALA A 138 -27.41 -43.63 -11.61
N PRO A 139 -28.13 -44.27 -12.56
CA PRO A 139 -29.54 -43.97 -12.79
C PRO A 139 -30.45 -44.53 -11.67
N PRO A 140 -31.66 -43.98 -11.46
CA PRO A 140 -32.66 -44.60 -10.58
C PRO A 140 -33.17 -45.94 -11.11
N HIS A 141 -33.71 -46.80 -10.24
CA HIS A 141 -34.34 -48.06 -10.67
C HIS A 141 -35.45 -47.85 -11.70
N HIS A 142 -35.27 -48.46 -12.87
CA HIS A 142 -36.23 -48.46 -13.96
C HIS A 142 -36.11 -49.77 -14.76
N ALA A 143 -37.22 -50.20 -15.37
CA ALA A 143 -37.29 -51.46 -16.12
C ALA A 143 -36.24 -51.60 -17.25
N ARG A 144 -35.67 -50.47 -17.71
CA ARG A 144 -34.63 -50.41 -18.76
C ARG A 144 -33.25 -50.86 -18.29
N TRP A 145 -32.89 -50.57 -17.04
CA TRP A 145 -31.54 -50.81 -16.52
C TRP A 145 -31.48 -51.96 -15.50
N SER A 146 -32.61 -52.39 -14.96
CA SER A 146 -32.67 -53.53 -14.05
C SER A 146 -32.73 -54.85 -14.83
N SER A 147 -31.61 -55.56 -14.90
CA SER A 147 -31.40 -56.77 -15.72
C SER A 147 -32.06 -58.05 -15.18
N SER A 148 -32.76 -58.02 -14.05
CA SER A 148 -33.49 -59.19 -13.51
C SER A 148 -34.62 -58.81 -12.54
N ALA A 149 -35.86 -58.71 -13.04
CA ALA A 149 -37.07 -58.51 -12.23
C ALA A 149 -37.51 -59.75 -11.42
N GLY A 150 -36.56 -60.45 -10.78
CA GLY A 150 -36.87 -61.54 -9.86
C GLY A 150 -37.56 -61.03 -8.59
N LYS A 151 -38.37 -61.86 -7.91
CA LYS A 151 -39.18 -61.51 -6.71
C LYS A 151 -38.39 -60.90 -5.53
N GLY A 152 -37.05 -60.90 -5.56
CA GLY A 152 -36.18 -60.31 -4.54
C GLY A 152 -35.23 -59.19 -4.99
N SER A 153 -35.37 -58.71 -6.24
CA SER A 153 -34.56 -57.60 -6.80
C SER A 153 -34.89 -56.24 -6.17
N ASN A 154 -33.91 -55.33 -6.17
CA ASN A 154 -34.05 -54.02 -5.54
C ASN A 154 -35.15 -53.16 -6.18
N ILE A 155 -35.31 -53.20 -7.51
CA ILE A 155 -36.43 -52.56 -8.21
C ILE A 155 -37.82 -53.00 -7.70
N ASN A 156 -38.00 -54.29 -7.40
CA ASN A 156 -39.28 -54.81 -6.89
C ASN A 156 -39.51 -54.40 -5.43
N ARG A 157 -38.44 -54.32 -4.63
CA ARG A 157 -38.50 -53.81 -3.26
C ARG A 157 -38.87 -52.33 -3.25
N GLU A 158 -38.25 -51.53 -4.13
CA GLU A 158 -38.58 -50.12 -4.29
C GLU A 158 -40.01 -49.91 -4.78
N MET A 159 -40.46 -50.70 -5.76
CA MET A 159 -41.83 -50.63 -6.27
C MET A 159 -42.86 -50.92 -5.18
N GLU A 160 -42.66 -51.95 -4.34
CA GLU A 160 -43.58 -52.25 -3.24
C GLU A 160 -43.53 -51.20 -2.14
N ALA A 161 -42.35 -50.65 -1.84
CA ALA A 161 -42.19 -49.57 -0.85
C ALA A 161 -42.87 -48.26 -1.28
N LEU A 162 -42.80 -47.91 -2.57
CA LEU A 162 -43.37 -46.68 -3.12
C LEU A 162 -44.83 -46.82 -3.60
N LYS A 163 -45.41 -48.03 -3.56
CA LYS A 163 -46.76 -48.33 -4.07
C LYS A 163 -47.88 -47.52 -3.43
N ARG A 164 -47.72 -47.13 -2.16
CA ARG A 164 -48.69 -46.33 -1.39
C ARG A 164 -48.24 -44.88 -1.18
N LYS A 165 -47.10 -44.49 -1.76
CA LYS A 165 -46.61 -43.12 -1.70
C LYS A 165 -47.07 -42.34 -2.93
N ASP A 166 -47.16 -41.04 -2.78
CA ASP A 166 -47.41 -40.07 -3.85
C ASP A 166 -46.21 -39.12 -3.83
N PRO A 167 -45.39 -39.01 -4.90
CA PRO A 167 -45.68 -39.33 -6.31
C PRO A 167 -45.59 -40.82 -6.71
N GLY A 168 -45.01 -41.67 -5.86
CA GLY A 168 -44.93 -43.12 -6.06
C GLY A 168 -43.69 -43.57 -6.86
N PHE A 169 -43.75 -44.73 -7.52
CA PHE A 169 -42.61 -45.34 -8.25
C PHE A 169 -42.43 -44.86 -9.71
N ASP A 170 -43.51 -44.35 -10.32
CA ASP A 170 -43.54 -43.90 -11.71
C ASP A 170 -42.68 -42.63 -11.89
N TRP A 171 -41.64 -42.71 -12.72
CA TRP A 171 -40.68 -41.62 -12.87
C TRP A 171 -41.31 -40.34 -13.43
N LEU A 172 -42.21 -40.46 -14.41
CA LEU A 172 -42.85 -39.31 -15.02
C LEU A 172 -43.79 -38.62 -14.04
N LYS A 173 -44.44 -39.38 -13.14
CA LYS A 173 -45.22 -38.81 -12.05
C LYS A 173 -44.35 -38.05 -11.06
N ILE A 174 -43.17 -38.58 -10.73
CA ILE A 174 -42.20 -37.86 -9.87
C ILE A 174 -41.77 -36.56 -10.54
N CYS A 175 -41.33 -36.59 -11.80
CA CYS A 175 -40.91 -35.38 -12.53
C CYS A 175 -42.03 -34.34 -12.62
N ARG A 176 -43.25 -34.77 -12.95
CA ARG A 176 -44.42 -33.88 -12.99
C ARG A 176 -44.73 -33.27 -11.62
N TRP A 177 -44.62 -34.04 -10.54
CA TRP A 177 -44.90 -33.52 -9.21
C TRP A 177 -43.98 -32.35 -8.84
N PHE A 178 -42.67 -32.47 -9.11
CA PHE A 178 -41.71 -31.39 -8.86
C PHE A 178 -41.94 -30.20 -9.82
N ALA A 179 -42.27 -30.46 -11.08
CA ALA A 179 -42.59 -29.42 -12.06
C ALA A 179 -43.88 -28.65 -11.71
N ASP A 180 -44.96 -29.35 -11.34
CA ASP A 180 -46.25 -28.77 -10.94
C ASP A 180 -46.12 -27.91 -9.68
N LYS A 181 -45.16 -28.25 -8.81
CA LYS A 181 -44.82 -27.49 -7.60
C LYS A 181 -43.79 -26.39 -7.84
N ASN A 182 -43.35 -26.19 -9.09
CA ASN A 182 -42.35 -25.20 -9.47
C ASN A 182 -41.05 -25.30 -8.64
N VAL A 183 -40.60 -26.51 -8.30
CA VAL A 183 -39.37 -26.74 -7.53
C VAL A 183 -38.21 -26.90 -8.51
N PRO A 184 -37.25 -25.95 -8.59
CA PRO A 184 -36.12 -26.09 -9.50
C PRO A 184 -35.22 -27.24 -9.07
N PHE A 185 -34.79 -28.01 -10.06
CA PHE A 185 -34.04 -29.24 -9.87
C PHE A 185 -32.75 -29.20 -10.68
N VAL A 186 -31.60 -29.41 -10.03
CA VAL A 186 -30.30 -29.48 -10.70
C VAL A 186 -29.61 -30.79 -10.35
N SER A 187 -29.27 -31.57 -11.37
CA SER A 187 -28.59 -32.87 -11.21
C SER A 187 -27.12 -32.75 -11.60
N PHE A 188 -26.23 -33.12 -10.71
CA PHE A 188 -24.78 -33.16 -10.90
C PHE A 188 -24.36 -34.60 -11.13
N VAL A 189 -23.97 -34.92 -12.36
CA VAL A 189 -23.61 -36.28 -12.78
C VAL A 189 -22.24 -36.28 -13.47
N PRO A 190 -21.44 -37.35 -13.36
CA PRO A 190 -20.12 -37.38 -14.00
C PRO A 190 -20.24 -37.48 -15.52
N GLN A 191 -19.34 -36.82 -16.25
CA GLN A 191 -19.34 -36.79 -17.73
C GLN A 191 -19.29 -38.18 -18.39
N ARG A 192 -18.78 -39.20 -17.68
CA ARG A 192 -18.70 -40.60 -18.13
C ARG A 192 -20.04 -41.35 -18.12
N MET A 193 -21.12 -40.74 -17.63
CA MET A 193 -22.46 -41.35 -17.56
C MET A 193 -23.05 -41.55 -18.98
N GLN A 194 -23.84 -42.62 -19.18
CA GLN A 194 -24.38 -42.90 -20.51
C GLN A 194 -25.43 -41.85 -20.92
N THR A 195 -25.49 -41.50 -22.21
CA THR A 195 -26.45 -40.54 -22.77
C THR A 195 -27.91 -40.83 -22.38
N ALA A 196 -28.29 -42.10 -22.37
CA ALA A 196 -29.65 -42.51 -21.97
C ALA A 196 -29.92 -42.31 -20.46
N GLU A 197 -28.90 -42.41 -19.61
CA GLU A 197 -28.98 -42.15 -18.17
C GLU A 197 -29.05 -40.64 -17.92
N ILE A 198 -28.23 -39.83 -18.61
CA ILE A 198 -28.26 -38.36 -18.58
C ILE A 198 -29.64 -37.83 -19.00
N GLY A 199 -30.20 -38.39 -20.08
CA GLY A 199 -31.55 -38.06 -20.54
C GLY A 199 -32.66 -38.41 -19.53
N PHE A 200 -32.39 -39.29 -18.56
CA PHE A 200 -33.33 -39.59 -17.49
C PHE A 200 -33.34 -38.49 -16.41
N PHE A 201 -32.16 -37.97 -16.06
CA PHE A 201 -32.01 -36.83 -15.15
C PHE A 201 -32.53 -35.52 -15.76
N SER A 202 -32.39 -35.32 -17.06
CA SER A 202 -32.89 -34.09 -17.73
C SER A 202 -34.42 -33.96 -17.72
N LEU A 203 -35.15 -35.04 -17.43
CA LEU A 203 -36.61 -34.99 -17.23
C LEU A 203 -36.99 -34.34 -15.89
N LEU A 204 -36.13 -34.40 -14.87
CA LEU A 204 -36.37 -33.75 -13.58
C LEU A 204 -36.10 -32.24 -13.64
N GLY A 205 -35.08 -31.84 -14.39
CA GLY A 205 -34.62 -30.46 -14.46
C GLY A 205 -33.30 -30.37 -15.22
N ASP A 206 -32.50 -29.36 -14.88
CA ASP A 206 -31.23 -29.14 -15.56
C ASP A 206 -30.15 -30.11 -15.07
N VAL A 207 -29.28 -30.55 -15.98
CA VAL A 207 -28.18 -31.48 -15.68
C VAL A 207 -26.84 -30.81 -15.93
N LEU A 208 -25.97 -30.84 -14.92
CA LEU A 208 -24.58 -30.38 -14.96
C LEU A 208 -23.64 -31.59 -15.02
N LEU A 209 -22.87 -31.68 -16.11
CA LEU A 209 -21.84 -32.71 -16.24
C LEU A 209 -20.56 -32.29 -15.55
N LEU A 210 -20.10 -33.09 -14.59
CA LEU A 210 -18.86 -32.88 -13.87
C LEU A 210 -17.68 -33.49 -14.65
N PRO A 211 -16.66 -32.70 -15.04
CA PRO A 211 -15.47 -33.21 -15.74
C PRO A 211 -14.60 -34.08 -14.83
N SER A 212 -14.57 -33.77 -13.53
CA SER A 212 -13.91 -34.54 -12.49
C SER A 212 -14.71 -34.48 -11.18
N VAL A 213 -14.47 -35.45 -10.30
CA VAL A 213 -15.18 -35.64 -9.03
C VAL A 213 -14.37 -35.17 -7.81
N ASP A 214 -13.40 -34.27 -8.05
CA ASP A 214 -12.64 -33.63 -6.98
C ASP A 214 -13.43 -32.49 -6.31
N SER A 215 -13.01 -32.12 -5.10
CA SER A 215 -13.65 -31.09 -4.28
C SER A 215 -13.86 -29.77 -5.04
N ALA A 216 -12.85 -29.33 -5.79
CA ALA A 216 -12.84 -28.01 -6.41
C ALA A 216 -13.85 -27.96 -7.56
N SER A 217 -13.87 -28.99 -8.41
CA SER A 217 -14.82 -29.09 -9.53
C SER A 217 -16.27 -29.17 -9.06
N VAL A 218 -16.53 -29.92 -7.99
CA VAL A 218 -17.87 -30.02 -7.39
C VAL A 218 -18.32 -28.71 -6.74
N THR A 219 -17.46 -28.08 -5.93
CA THR A 219 -17.79 -26.81 -5.29
C THR A 219 -18.02 -25.73 -6.35
N LYS A 220 -17.15 -25.62 -7.37
CA LYS A 220 -17.29 -24.66 -8.47
C LYS A 220 -18.61 -24.84 -9.22
N ALA A 221 -18.95 -26.07 -9.61
CA ALA A 221 -20.22 -26.37 -10.29
C ALA A 221 -21.44 -26.03 -9.42
N THR A 222 -21.38 -26.32 -8.13
CA THR A 222 -22.50 -26.07 -7.21
C THR A 222 -22.70 -24.58 -6.93
N VAL A 223 -21.62 -23.84 -6.67
CA VAL A 223 -21.66 -22.39 -6.46
C VAL A 223 -22.14 -21.66 -7.71
N MET A 224 -21.76 -22.15 -8.88
CA MET A 224 -22.24 -21.66 -10.16
C MET A 224 -23.75 -21.88 -10.32
N ALA A 225 -24.26 -23.09 -10.01
CA ALA A 225 -25.71 -23.36 -10.01
C ALA A 225 -26.47 -22.45 -9.03
N LEU A 226 -25.96 -22.24 -7.82
CA LEU A 226 -26.55 -21.32 -6.84
C LEU A 226 -26.61 -19.87 -7.35
N SER A 227 -25.55 -19.41 -8.01
CA SER A 227 -25.48 -18.05 -8.56
C SER A 227 -26.50 -17.84 -9.68
N MET A 228 -26.70 -18.87 -10.50
CA MET A 228 -27.67 -18.84 -11.59
C MET A 228 -29.12 -18.90 -11.09
N LEU A 229 -29.39 -19.65 -10.01
CA LEU A 229 -30.71 -19.63 -9.33
C LEU A 229 -31.07 -18.22 -8.82
N LEU A 230 -30.07 -17.39 -8.55
CA LEU A 230 -30.23 -16.01 -8.09
C LEU A 230 -30.28 -15.00 -9.26
N GLY A 231 -30.33 -15.46 -10.50
CA GLY A 231 -30.49 -14.63 -11.70
C GLY A 231 -29.20 -13.98 -12.20
N GLU A 232 -28.02 -14.42 -11.74
CA GLU A 232 -26.75 -13.95 -12.29
C GLU A 232 -26.34 -14.74 -13.52
N LYS A 233 -25.84 -14.00 -14.53
CA LYS A 233 -25.23 -14.61 -15.70
C LYS A 233 -23.79 -14.99 -15.38
N PRO A 234 -23.32 -16.17 -15.82
CA PRO A 234 -21.91 -16.53 -15.75
C PRO A 234 -21.09 -15.50 -16.54
N GLU A 235 -20.09 -14.89 -15.90
CA GLU A 235 -19.16 -13.99 -16.59
C GLU A 235 -18.29 -14.80 -17.56
N LYS A 236 -18.02 -14.23 -18.75
CA LYS A 236 -17.04 -14.82 -19.68
C LYS A 236 -15.66 -14.64 -19.07
N GLU A 237 -15.08 -15.71 -18.50
CA GLU A 237 -13.73 -15.63 -17.95
C GLU A 237 -12.70 -15.36 -19.08
N THR A 238 -12.01 -14.22 -18.98
CA THR A 238 -10.79 -13.89 -19.70
C THR A 238 -9.58 -14.33 -18.87
N GLY A 239 -9.20 -15.62 -18.96
CA GLY A 239 -7.95 -16.08 -18.34
C GLY A 239 -7.90 -17.57 -18.02
N GLY A 240 -7.19 -18.33 -18.85
CA GLY A 240 -6.25 -19.40 -18.46
C GLY A 240 -6.71 -20.66 -17.71
N ASP A 241 -7.83 -20.71 -17.01
CA ASP A 241 -8.19 -21.90 -16.21
C ASP A 241 -8.92 -22.95 -17.06
N ALA A 242 -8.23 -24.04 -17.36
CA ALA A 242 -8.74 -25.16 -18.16
C ALA A 242 -9.96 -25.84 -17.53
N GLY A 243 -10.25 -25.61 -16.24
CA GLY A 243 -11.36 -26.25 -15.52
C GLY A 243 -12.76 -25.93 -16.05
N LEU A 244 -12.99 -24.71 -16.58
CA LEU A 244 -14.31 -24.31 -17.10
C LEU A 244 -14.57 -24.74 -18.55
N LYS A 245 -13.52 -25.03 -19.34
CA LYS A 245 -13.70 -25.66 -20.66
C LYS A 245 -14.29 -27.08 -20.54
N GLY A 246 -14.16 -27.73 -19.39
CA GLY A 246 -14.69 -29.07 -19.13
C GLY A 246 -16.16 -29.13 -18.68
N LEU A 247 -16.74 -28.05 -18.13
CA LEU A 247 -18.13 -27.98 -17.63
C LEU A 247 -19.17 -27.77 -18.77
N GLN A 248 -18.85 -28.25 -19.98
CA GLN A 248 -19.37 -27.75 -21.26
C GLN A 248 -20.72 -28.30 -21.75
N SER A 249 -21.54 -28.95 -20.93
CA SER A 249 -22.86 -29.35 -21.43
C SER A 249 -23.91 -29.30 -20.34
N LEU A 250 -24.57 -28.15 -20.27
CA LEU A 250 -25.88 -28.10 -19.66
C LEU A 250 -26.89 -28.76 -20.59
N VAL A 251 -27.53 -29.84 -20.14
CA VAL A 251 -28.66 -30.43 -20.86
C VAL A 251 -29.93 -29.84 -20.27
N SER A 252 -30.53 -28.89 -20.98
CA SER A 252 -31.75 -28.22 -20.50
C SER A 252 -33.02 -28.96 -20.91
N ASN A 253 -34.06 -28.84 -20.09
CA ASN A 253 -35.33 -29.56 -20.18
C ASN A 253 -36.24 -29.07 -21.33
N GLN A 254 -35.80 -29.19 -22.59
CA GLN A 254 -36.65 -28.95 -23.77
C GLN A 254 -37.62 -30.11 -24.05
N ALA A 255 -37.47 -31.25 -23.38
CA ALA A 255 -38.27 -32.45 -23.60
C ALA A 255 -39.62 -32.42 -22.86
N MET A 256 -39.66 -31.98 -21.58
CA MET A 256 -40.92 -31.94 -20.81
C MET A 256 -41.92 -30.90 -21.34
N SER A 257 -41.44 -29.77 -21.87
CA SER A 257 -42.30 -28.74 -22.47
C SER A 257 -42.96 -29.22 -23.77
N LYS A 258 -42.25 -29.98 -24.61
CA LYS A 258 -42.82 -30.67 -25.78
C LYS A 258 -43.83 -31.75 -25.37
N LEU A 259 -43.50 -32.56 -24.35
CA LEU A 259 -44.36 -33.62 -23.81
C LEU A 259 -45.66 -33.09 -23.14
N HIS A 260 -45.63 -31.90 -22.54
CA HIS A 260 -46.82 -31.23 -22.00
C HIS A 260 -47.76 -30.72 -23.10
N ASN A 261 -47.20 -30.18 -24.19
CA ASN A 261 -47.98 -29.61 -25.28
C ASN A 261 -48.66 -30.67 -26.17
N GLU A 262 -48.10 -31.87 -26.26
CA GLU A 262 -48.61 -32.93 -27.15
C GLU A 262 -49.65 -33.86 -26.50
N GLY A 263 -49.94 -33.72 -25.19
CA GLY A 263 -50.94 -34.55 -24.50
C GLY A 263 -50.65 -36.06 -24.50
N ALA A 264 -49.48 -36.47 -24.96
CA ALA A 264 -49.13 -37.85 -25.27
C ALA A 264 -48.24 -38.45 -24.18
N LEU A 265 -48.82 -38.85 -23.05
CA LEU A 265 -48.13 -39.67 -22.06
C LEU A 265 -49.14 -40.59 -21.36
N THR A 266 -49.56 -41.63 -22.08
CA THR A 266 -50.31 -42.75 -21.50
C THR A 266 -49.49 -44.03 -21.61
N LYS A 267 -48.73 -44.33 -20.54
CA LYS A 267 -47.94 -45.56 -20.25
C LYS A 267 -46.48 -45.57 -20.71
N ASP A 268 -45.67 -46.32 -19.96
CA ASP A 268 -44.20 -46.55 -20.01
C ASP A 268 -43.57 -46.83 -21.40
N VAL A 269 -44.38 -46.98 -22.45
CA VAL A 269 -43.98 -47.44 -23.78
C VAL A 269 -43.39 -46.32 -24.65
N ASP A 270 -43.66 -45.04 -24.37
CA ASP A 270 -43.16 -43.92 -25.18
C ASP A 270 -41.70 -43.52 -24.88
N PHE A 271 -41.14 -43.88 -23.72
CA PHE A 271 -39.75 -43.52 -23.39
C PHE A 271 -38.73 -44.25 -24.28
N ASN A 272 -38.98 -45.51 -24.63
CA ASN A 272 -38.11 -46.25 -25.54
C ASN A 272 -38.14 -45.67 -26.96
N ARG A 273 -39.26 -45.05 -27.37
CA ARG A 273 -39.33 -44.29 -28.63
C ARG A 273 -38.57 -42.97 -28.52
N LEU A 274 -38.76 -42.19 -27.45
CA LEU A 274 -38.06 -40.92 -27.22
C LEU A 274 -36.53 -41.05 -27.22
N VAL A 275 -35.99 -42.15 -26.72
CA VAL A 275 -34.54 -42.40 -26.70
C VAL A 275 -34.03 -43.02 -28.01
N GLN A 276 -34.87 -43.70 -28.80
CA GLN A 276 -34.49 -44.31 -30.09
C GLN A 276 -34.57 -43.33 -31.27
N THR A 277 -35.54 -42.42 -31.29
CA THR A 277 -35.72 -41.44 -32.37
C THR A 277 -34.84 -40.21 -32.16
N GLY A 278 -33.57 -40.39 -31.79
CA GLY A 278 -32.65 -39.37 -31.27
C GLY A 278 -33.05 -37.90 -31.44
N PRO A 279 -33.92 -37.35 -30.57
CA PRO A 279 -34.23 -35.93 -30.54
C PRO A 279 -33.69 -35.30 -29.26
N PHE A 280 -32.77 -35.99 -28.57
CA PHE A 280 -31.82 -35.37 -27.68
C PHE A 280 -30.66 -34.96 -28.57
N ASP A 281 -30.88 -33.94 -29.42
CA ASP A 281 -29.79 -33.09 -29.85
C ASP A 281 -29.24 -32.49 -28.55
N LEU A 282 -28.32 -33.24 -27.93
CA LEU A 282 -27.48 -32.74 -26.84
C LEU A 282 -26.46 -31.81 -27.49
N ASP A 283 -26.96 -30.79 -28.18
CA ASP A 283 -26.12 -29.67 -28.57
C ASP A 283 -25.67 -29.06 -27.25
N PRO A 284 -24.35 -29.00 -26.99
CA PRO A 284 -23.84 -28.28 -25.85
C PRO A 284 -24.30 -26.83 -25.99
N LEU A 285 -25.36 -26.47 -25.27
CA LEU A 285 -25.83 -25.11 -25.24
C LEU A 285 -24.74 -24.26 -24.58
N PRO A 286 -24.44 -23.07 -25.14
CA PRO A 286 -23.73 -22.04 -24.38
C PRO A 286 -24.41 -21.91 -23.02
N PHE A 287 -23.61 -21.77 -21.98
CA PHE A 287 -23.99 -21.89 -20.58
C PHE A 287 -25.11 -20.91 -20.14
N GLU A 288 -26.35 -21.21 -20.55
CA GLU A 288 -27.59 -20.53 -20.21
C GLU A 288 -28.58 -21.63 -19.79
N LEU A 289 -28.78 -21.79 -18.48
CA LEU A 289 -29.90 -22.58 -17.96
C LEU A 289 -31.21 -22.02 -18.52
N ALA A 290 -32.17 -22.89 -18.88
CA ALA A 290 -33.54 -22.47 -19.21
C ALA A 290 -34.28 -21.85 -18.01
N ILE A 291 -33.60 -21.63 -16.89
CA ILE A 291 -34.01 -20.81 -15.76
C ILE A 291 -34.16 -19.33 -16.16
N ASN A 292 -33.52 -18.88 -17.25
CA ASN A 292 -33.66 -17.51 -17.77
C ASN A 292 -35.10 -17.14 -18.19
N ASN A 293 -35.98 -18.13 -18.44
CA ASN A 293 -37.39 -17.89 -18.74
C ASN A 293 -38.27 -17.69 -17.48
N LEU A 294 -37.67 -17.72 -16.28
CA LEU A 294 -38.34 -17.65 -14.98
C LEU A 294 -38.15 -16.30 -14.26
N THR A 295 -37.62 -15.28 -14.96
CA THR A 295 -37.61 -13.91 -14.46
C THR A 295 -38.10 -12.98 -15.56
N ASP A 296 -39.34 -12.53 -15.44
CA ASP A 296 -39.86 -11.48 -16.30
C ASP A 296 -38.95 -10.25 -16.19
N GLY A 297 -38.53 -9.70 -17.33
CA GLY A 297 -37.60 -8.58 -17.46
C GLY A 297 -38.14 -7.24 -16.94
N THR A 298 -39.18 -7.26 -16.11
CA THR A 298 -39.97 -6.10 -15.70
C THR A 298 -39.88 -5.77 -14.20
N GLN A 299 -39.24 -6.61 -13.37
CA GLN A 299 -38.91 -6.24 -11.99
C GLN A 299 -37.40 -6.31 -11.70
N LYS A 300 -36.66 -5.37 -12.31
CA LYS A 300 -35.41 -4.87 -11.72
C LYS A 300 -35.76 -4.09 -10.45
N GLU A 301 -36.06 -4.78 -9.36
CA GLU A 301 -35.85 -4.17 -8.05
C GLU A 301 -34.37 -3.75 -8.00
N LYS A 302 -34.15 -2.49 -7.62
CA LYS A 302 -32.84 -1.88 -7.54
C LYS A 302 -32.00 -2.60 -6.49
N GLY A 303 -31.29 -3.66 -6.90
CA GLY A 303 -30.22 -4.29 -6.13
C GLY A 303 -30.46 -5.74 -5.69
N GLY A 304 -30.49 -6.69 -6.63
CA GLY A 304 -30.26 -8.12 -6.32
C GLY A 304 -28.86 -8.38 -5.72
N LEU A 305 -28.31 -9.60 -5.79
CA LEU A 305 -26.99 -10.00 -5.24
C LEU A 305 -25.87 -8.93 -5.27
N ARG A 306 -25.80 -8.11 -6.32
CA ARG A 306 -24.90 -6.96 -6.47
C ARG A 306 -25.05 -5.84 -5.42
N ALA A 307 -26.11 -5.86 -4.62
CA ALA A 307 -26.32 -4.96 -3.49
C ALA A 307 -25.75 -5.50 -2.17
N LEU A 308 -25.42 -6.80 -2.08
CA LEU A 308 -24.84 -7.39 -0.86
C LEU A 308 -23.59 -6.64 -0.36
N PRO A 309 -22.64 -6.20 -1.22
CA PRO A 309 -21.50 -5.42 -0.76
C PRO A 309 -21.89 -4.07 -0.12
N ARG A 310 -23.01 -3.47 -0.54
CA ARG A 310 -23.50 -2.20 0.02
C ARG A 310 -24.16 -2.40 1.39
N LEU A 311 -24.81 -3.55 1.61
CA LEU A 311 -25.50 -3.89 2.85
C LEU A 311 -24.53 -4.09 4.04
N LEU A 312 -23.28 -4.48 3.78
CA LEU A 312 -22.23 -4.59 4.81
C LEU A 312 -22.02 -3.31 5.63
N GLY A 313 -22.28 -2.14 5.03
CA GLY A 313 -22.16 -0.85 5.72
C GLY A 313 -23.36 -0.49 6.60
N SER A 314 -24.53 -1.06 6.32
CA SER A 314 -25.81 -0.67 6.94
C SER A 314 -26.42 -1.75 7.85
N ASP A 315 -26.07 -3.02 7.66
CA ASP A 315 -26.66 -4.19 8.33
C ASP A 315 -25.58 -4.90 9.17
N GLU A 316 -25.66 -4.76 10.50
CA GLU A 316 -24.67 -5.31 11.44
C GLU A 316 -24.76 -6.83 11.57
N ASP A 317 -25.96 -7.39 11.49
CA ASP A 317 -26.19 -8.84 11.56
C ASP A 317 -25.60 -9.52 10.31
N PHE A 318 -25.85 -8.94 9.13
CA PHE A 318 -25.24 -9.42 7.89
C PHE A 318 -23.71 -9.26 7.90
N ARG A 319 -23.19 -8.14 8.40
CA ARG A 319 -21.74 -7.94 8.54
C ARG A 319 -21.11 -9.01 9.44
N SER A 320 -21.75 -9.32 10.57
CA SER A 320 -21.28 -10.34 11.50
C SER A 320 -21.31 -11.74 10.88
N LEU A 321 -22.38 -12.08 10.16
CA LEU A 321 -22.49 -13.33 9.39
C LEU A 321 -21.34 -13.46 8.38
N VAL A 322 -21.06 -12.40 7.61
CA VAL A 322 -19.99 -12.43 6.61
C VAL A 322 -18.62 -12.60 7.27
N PHE A 323 -18.31 -11.90 8.37
CA PHE A 323 -17.05 -12.08 9.09
C PHE A 323 -16.88 -13.52 9.59
N GLU A 324 -17.93 -14.11 10.14
CA GLU A 324 -17.92 -15.48 10.64
C GLU A 324 -17.71 -16.49 9.51
N GLU A 325 -18.47 -16.39 8.41
CA GLU A 325 -18.36 -17.33 7.29
C GLU A 325 -17.03 -17.18 6.53
N PHE A 326 -16.51 -15.95 6.36
CA PHE A 326 -15.17 -15.76 5.80
C PHE A 326 -14.11 -16.39 6.69
N ASN A 327 -14.15 -16.18 8.01
CA ASN A 327 -13.16 -16.77 8.92
C ASN A 327 -13.17 -18.31 8.87
N ARG A 328 -14.32 -18.95 8.60
CA ARG A 328 -14.42 -20.39 8.41
C ARG A 328 -13.84 -20.87 7.07
N LEU A 329 -13.99 -20.08 6.01
CA LEU A 329 -13.42 -20.35 4.69
C LEU A 329 -11.89 -20.08 4.63
N LEU A 330 -11.36 -19.26 5.54
CA LEU A 330 -9.92 -18.97 5.63
C LEU A 330 -9.15 -20.10 6.32
N THR A 331 -9.14 -21.27 5.69
CA THR A 331 -8.24 -22.38 6.03
C THR A 331 -7.47 -22.82 4.78
N PRO A 332 -6.25 -23.38 4.91
CA PRO A 332 -5.46 -23.82 3.76
C PRO A 332 -6.23 -24.76 2.82
N ASP A 333 -7.15 -25.55 3.37
CA ASP A 333 -7.97 -26.47 2.60
C ASP A 333 -9.10 -25.77 1.82
N SER A 334 -9.80 -24.78 2.41
CA SER A 334 -11.05 -24.23 1.83
C SER A 334 -10.94 -22.81 1.25
N VAL A 335 -9.79 -22.14 1.40
CA VAL A 335 -9.61 -20.75 0.96
C VAL A 335 -9.81 -20.55 -0.54
N LEU A 336 -9.55 -21.58 -1.35
CA LEU A 336 -9.78 -21.54 -2.80
C LEU A 336 -11.26 -21.43 -3.15
N ALA A 337 -12.18 -21.79 -2.24
CA ALA A 337 -13.61 -21.63 -2.47
C ALA A 337 -14.02 -20.15 -2.66
N LEU A 338 -13.22 -19.22 -2.14
CA LEU A 338 -13.41 -17.78 -2.37
C LEU A 338 -13.25 -17.40 -3.85
N THR A 339 -12.43 -18.15 -4.60
CA THR A 339 -12.13 -17.84 -6.01
C THR A 339 -13.21 -18.30 -6.98
N TYR A 340 -14.14 -19.16 -6.54
CA TYR A 340 -15.16 -19.77 -7.40
C TYR A 340 -16.33 -18.83 -7.71
N ASN A 341 -16.48 -17.72 -6.99
CA ASN A 341 -17.52 -16.72 -7.24
C ASN A 341 -16.95 -15.28 -7.18
N PRO A 342 -17.03 -14.50 -8.28
CA PRO A 342 -16.59 -13.11 -8.31
C PRO A 342 -17.25 -12.20 -7.26
N LEU A 343 -18.49 -12.48 -6.85
CA LEU A 343 -19.18 -11.72 -5.81
C LEU A 343 -18.47 -11.78 -4.46
N LEU A 344 -17.84 -12.91 -4.11
CA LEU A 344 -17.09 -13.01 -2.86
C LEU A 344 -15.90 -12.03 -2.86
N GLY A 345 -15.31 -11.77 -4.02
CA GLY A 345 -14.30 -10.72 -4.18
C GLY A 345 -14.88 -9.32 -3.95
N SER A 346 -16.10 -9.06 -4.44
CA SER A 346 -16.80 -7.79 -4.19
C SER A 346 -17.18 -7.57 -2.72
N ILE A 347 -17.55 -8.65 -2.01
CA ILE A 347 -17.85 -8.66 -0.58
C ILE A 347 -16.57 -8.44 0.22
N TRP A 348 -15.47 -9.11 -0.14
CA TRP A 348 -14.16 -8.89 0.44
C TRP A 348 -13.71 -7.42 0.34
N ARG A 349 -13.87 -6.78 -0.83
CA ARG A 349 -13.60 -5.33 -0.99
C ARG A 349 -14.36 -4.48 0.00
N ALA A 350 -15.65 -4.78 0.16
CA ALA A 350 -16.52 -4.01 1.04
C ALA A 350 -16.16 -4.22 2.51
N LEU A 351 -15.78 -5.45 2.91
CA LEU A 351 -15.22 -5.73 4.24
C LEU A 351 -13.95 -4.92 4.49
N CYS A 352 -13.02 -4.85 3.53
CA CYS A 352 -11.79 -4.07 3.67
C CYS A 352 -12.02 -2.55 3.83
N LYS A 353 -13.23 -2.03 3.52
CA LYS A 353 -13.60 -0.63 3.79
C LYS A 353 -14.03 -0.40 5.25
N CYS A 354 -14.42 -1.46 5.97
CA CYS A 354 -14.84 -1.41 7.37
C CYS A 354 -13.62 -1.39 8.32
N ARG A 355 -12.70 -0.42 8.14
CA ARG A 355 -11.46 -0.32 8.94
C ARG A 355 -11.68 -0.10 10.44
N GLU A 356 -12.86 0.37 10.81
CA GLU A 356 -13.23 0.60 12.21
C GLU A 356 -13.75 -0.66 12.92
N ASP A 357 -13.91 -1.78 12.19
CA ASP A 357 -14.33 -3.06 12.78
C ASP A 357 -13.09 -3.87 13.20
N ASP A 358 -12.95 -4.10 14.51
CA ASP A 358 -11.80 -4.79 15.12
C ASP A 358 -11.61 -6.22 14.58
N ARG A 359 -12.64 -6.83 13.99
CA ARG A 359 -12.59 -8.17 13.41
C ARG A 359 -11.83 -8.25 12.08
N LEU A 360 -11.59 -7.11 11.41
CA LEU A 360 -10.94 -7.07 10.09
C LEU A 360 -9.46 -7.42 10.15
N ALA A 361 -8.72 -6.91 11.14
CA ALA A 361 -7.27 -7.14 11.23
C ALA A 361 -6.93 -8.64 11.38
N PRO A 362 -7.54 -9.40 12.32
CA PRO A 362 -7.34 -10.84 12.41
C PRO A 362 -7.69 -11.59 11.12
N LEU A 363 -8.76 -11.16 10.42
CA LEU A 363 -9.20 -11.80 9.18
C LEU A 363 -8.20 -11.61 8.04
N VAL A 364 -7.63 -10.40 7.90
CA VAL A 364 -6.58 -10.11 6.90
C VAL A 364 -5.29 -10.86 7.22
N ASP A 365 -4.94 -10.99 8.49
CA ASP A 365 -3.79 -11.77 8.95
C ASP A 365 -3.98 -13.27 8.67
N HIS A 366 -5.18 -13.81 8.93
CA HIS A 366 -5.53 -15.19 8.60
C HIS A 366 -5.44 -15.47 7.09
N LEU A 367 -5.96 -14.57 6.23
CA LEU A 367 -5.84 -14.71 4.79
C LEU A 367 -4.36 -14.69 4.36
N SER A 368 -3.57 -13.77 4.91
CA SER A 368 -2.13 -13.68 4.60
C SER A 368 -1.37 -14.94 5.02
N SER A 369 -1.70 -15.51 6.18
CA SER A 369 -1.14 -16.79 6.67
C SER A 369 -1.54 -17.95 5.76
N CYS A 370 -2.80 -18.02 5.32
CA CYS A 370 -3.27 -19.04 4.39
C CYS A 370 -2.53 -18.97 3.05
N VAL A 371 -2.34 -17.77 2.49
CA VAL A 371 -1.59 -17.58 1.23
C VAL A 371 -0.14 -18.10 1.35
N GLN A 372 0.48 -17.94 2.52
CA GLN A 372 1.84 -18.44 2.77
C GLN A 372 1.89 -19.96 2.99
N ALA A 373 0.83 -20.56 3.52
CA ALA A 373 0.73 -21.99 3.81
C ALA A 373 0.40 -22.84 2.56
N LEU A 374 -0.14 -22.23 1.49
CA LEU A 374 -0.48 -22.94 0.26
C LEU A 374 0.77 -23.41 -0.51
N PRO A 375 0.74 -24.61 -1.12
CA PRO A 375 1.81 -25.10 -1.98
C PRO A 375 1.99 -24.23 -3.24
N ALA A 376 3.19 -24.27 -3.81
CA ALA A 376 3.55 -23.55 -5.04
C ALA A 376 3.14 -24.34 -6.30
N ASP A 377 1.89 -24.83 -6.33
CA ASP A 377 1.31 -25.69 -7.37
C ASP A 377 0.24 -24.97 -8.21
N GLY A 378 0.34 -23.63 -8.34
CA GLY A 378 -0.62 -22.78 -9.04
C GLY A 378 -1.84 -22.36 -8.20
N GLN A 379 -2.11 -23.02 -7.07
CA GLN A 379 -3.19 -22.63 -6.14
C GLN A 379 -2.94 -21.26 -5.51
N ARG A 380 -1.69 -21.03 -5.07
CA ARG A 380 -1.25 -19.75 -4.52
C ARG A 380 -1.38 -18.61 -5.54
N GLU A 381 -1.02 -18.87 -6.79
CA GLU A 381 -1.14 -17.90 -7.88
C GLU A 381 -2.60 -17.56 -8.17
N SER A 382 -3.48 -18.57 -8.17
CA SER A 382 -4.92 -18.40 -8.36
C SER A 382 -5.56 -17.55 -7.24
N LEU A 383 -5.20 -17.81 -5.98
CA LEU A 383 -5.68 -17.01 -4.85
C LEU A 383 -5.11 -15.57 -4.89
N GLN A 384 -3.84 -15.39 -5.26
CA GLN A 384 -3.28 -14.05 -5.47
C GLN A 384 -3.96 -13.30 -6.61
N ALA A 385 -4.24 -13.98 -7.73
CA ALA A 385 -4.99 -13.42 -8.84
C ALA A 385 -6.41 -13.01 -8.40
N TRP A 386 -7.09 -13.84 -7.59
CA TRP A 386 -8.39 -13.47 -7.01
C TRP A 386 -8.28 -12.28 -6.05
N ILE A 387 -7.25 -12.22 -5.21
CA ILE A 387 -6.99 -11.04 -4.36
C ILE A 387 -6.80 -9.81 -5.25
N GLU A 388 -6.10 -9.92 -6.38
CA GLU A 388 -5.89 -8.81 -7.30
C GLU A 388 -7.15 -8.39 -8.07
N LEU A 389 -7.92 -9.35 -8.59
CA LEU A 389 -9.22 -9.15 -9.24
C LEU A 389 -10.25 -8.58 -8.27
N SER A 390 -10.16 -8.98 -7.00
CA SER A 390 -10.93 -8.36 -5.94
C SER A 390 -10.48 -6.92 -5.69
N TYR A 391 -9.43 -6.35 -6.29
CA TYR A 391 -9.23 -4.89 -6.32
C TYR A 391 -9.60 -4.22 -7.66
N ASP A 392 -10.00 -4.98 -8.67
CA ASP A 392 -10.41 -4.46 -9.99
C ASP A 392 -11.86 -3.92 -9.95
N LYS A 393 -12.02 -2.63 -10.21
CA LYS A 393 -13.30 -1.92 -10.29
C LYS A 393 -13.64 -1.44 -11.70
N SER A 394 -13.10 -2.09 -12.73
CA SER A 394 -13.28 -1.67 -14.13
C SER A 394 -14.76 -1.59 -14.54
N ALA A 395 -15.60 -2.49 -14.03
CA ALA A 395 -17.04 -2.46 -14.29
C ALA A 395 -17.74 -1.22 -13.70
N GLU A 396 -17.48 -0.92 -12.41
CA GLU A 396 -18.07 0.24 -11.71
C GLU A 396 -17.58 1.57 -12.32
N ILE A 397 -16.27 1.66 -12.61
CA ILE A 397 -15.65 2.84 -13.23
C ILE A 397 -16.17 3.03 -14.66
N GLY A 398 -16.25 1.95 -15.44
CA GLY A 398 -16.79 1.97 -16.80
C GLY A 398 -18.24 2.41 -16.85
N GLU A 399 -19.08 2.00 -15.89
CA GLU A 399 -20.45 2.49 -15.76
C GLU A 399 -20.49 3.99 -15.41
N ALA A 400 -19.66 4.44 -14.48
CA ALA A 400 -19.56 5.86 -14.13
C ALA A 400 -19.12 6.73 -15.32
N ILE A 401 -18.16 6.25 -16.12
CA ILE A 401 -17.69 6.93 -17.35
C ILE A 401 -18.80 6.98 -18.40
N ARG A 402 -19.49 5.86 -18.67
CA ARG A 402 -20.57 5.81 -19.66
C ARG A 402 -21.78 6.70 -19.31
N ASN A 403 -22.01 6.92 -18.02
CA ASN A 403 -23.08 7.80 -17.54
C ASN A 403 -22.69 9.30 -17.53
N ALA A 404 -21.42 9.63 -17.78
CA ALA A 404 -20.92 11.00 -17.77
C ALA A 404 -20.97 11.64 -19.19
N SER A 405 -21.04 12.98 -19.25
CA SER A 405 -21.09 13.71 -20.52
C SER A 405 -19.69 13.91 -21.10
N LEU A 406 -19.56 13.78 -22.43
CA LEU A 406 -18.29 14.02 -23.13
C LEU A 406 -18.11 15.47 -23.61
N SER A 407 -19.12 16.32 -23.44
CA SER A 407 -19.15 17.70 -23.96
C SER A 407 -18.06 18.61 -23.41
N GLU A 408 -17.64 18.39 -22.15
CA GLU A 408 -16.54 19.14 -21.51
C GLU A 408 -15.14 18.64 -21.92
N GLY A 409 -15.05 17.54 -22.68
CA GLY A 409 -13.81 16.87 -23.07
C GLY A 409 -13.44 15.68 -22.16
N VAL A 410 -12.42 14.93 -22.58
CA VAL A 410 -11.94 13.72 -21.87
C VAL A 410 -10.44 13.79 -21.61
N LEU A 411 -10.02 13.27 -20.46
CA LEU A 411 -8.63 13.04 -20.10
C LEU A 411 -8.18 11.67 -20.61
N VAL A 412 -7.04 11.67 -21.30
CA VAL A 412 -6.36 10.48 -21.80
C VAL A 412 -4.91 10.51 -21.31
N LEU A 413 -4.36 9.33 -21.02
CA LEU A 413 -2.96 9.17 -20.65
C LEU A 413 -2.14 8.77 -21.87
N GLU A 414 -1.17 9.60 -22.28
CA GLU A 414 -0.27 9.33 -23.40
C GLU A 414 1.17 9.04 -22.91
N MET A 415 1.47 7.77 -22.68
CA MET A 415 2.81 7.32 -22.27
C MET A 415 3.61 6.78 -23.46
N PRO A 416 4.94 6.98 -23.51
CA PRO A 416 5.78 6.31 -24.49
C PRO A 416 5.85 4.79 -24.21
N PRO A 417 6.12 3.94 -25.22
CA PRO A 417 6.09 2.48 -25.09
C PRO A 417 6.99 1.92 -23.99
N ASN A 418 8.13 2.56 -23.74
CA ASN A 418 9.13 2.13 -22.75
C ASN A 418 9.04 2.90 -21.42
N ALA A 419 7.95 3.66 -21.17
CA ALA A 419 7.81 4.36 -19.90
C ALA A 419 7.58 3.39 -18.75
N GLU A 420 8.31 3.60 -17.65
CA GLU A 420 8.04 2.93 -16.39
C GLU A 420 6.70 3.39 -15.80
N ILE A 421 5.68 2.56 -15.95
CA ILE A 421 4.38 2.73 -15.30
C ILE A 421 4.48 2.17 -13.86
N PRO A 422 3.99 2.89 -12.83
CA PRO A 422 3.98 2.37 -11.48
C PRO A 422 3.10 1.12 -11.40
N THR A 423 3.66 0.05 -10.82
CA THR A 423 2.99 -1.24 -10.63
C THR A 423 1.78 -1.10 -9.71
N ARG A 424 0.82 -2.03 -9.78
CA ARG A 424 -0.33 -2.08 -8.83
C ARG A 424 0.11 -2.07 -7.36
N THR A 425 1.22 -2.73 -7.03
CA THR A 425 1.78 -2.74 -5.67
C THR A 425 2.29 -1.36 -5.26
N GLU A 426 2.96 -0.64 -6.16
CA GLU A 426 3.39 0.75 -5.93
C GLU A 426 2.20 1.71 -5.82
N LEU A 427 1.14 1.52 -6.61
CA LEU A 427 -0.11 2.31 -6.47
C LEU A 427 -0.80 2.05 -5.12
N ARG A 428 -0.77 0.80 -4.61
CA ARG A 428 -1.30 0.45 -3.29
C ARG A 428 -0.42 1.00 -2.17
N SER A 429 0.90 1.00 -2.33
CA SER A 429 1.81 1.53 -1.30
C SER A 429 1.54 3.02 -1.06
N VAL A 430 1.21 3.80 -2.09
CA VAL A 430 0.81 5.22 -1.96
C VAL A 430 -0.34 5.41 -0.97
N ALA A 431 -1.25 4.45 -0.85
CA ALA A 431 -2.38 4.49 0.09
C ALA A 431 -2.02 4.17 1.55
N GLN A 432 -0.89 3.50 1.80
CA GLN A 432 -0.51 2.97 3.11
C GLN A 432 0.80 3.58 3.63
N LYS A 433 1.83 3.57 2.80
CA LYS A 433 3.15 4.14 3.03
C LYS A 433 3.69 4.65 1.68
N PRO A 434 3.45 5.92 1.35
CA PRO A 434 3.90 6.49 0.08
C PRO A 434 5.42 6.45 -0.05
N ASP A 435 5.90 5.64 -0.98
CA ASP A 435 7.32 5.56 -1.33
C ASP A 435 7.70 6.69 -2.30
N PRO A 436 8.85 7.37 -2.13
CA PRO A 436 9.28 8.43 -3.04
C PRO A 436 9.38 7.99 -4.51
N GLY A 437 9.78 6.74 -4.77
CA GLY A 437 9.82 6.16 -6.12
C GLY A 437 8.43 5.98 -6.72
N ALA A 438 7.46 5.52 -5.93
CA ALA A 438 6.06 5.42 -6.36
C ALA A 438 5.44 6.79 -6.64
N LEU A 439 5.71 7.80 -5.79
CA LEU A 439 5.27 9.18 -5.99
C LEU A 439 5.91 9.81 -7.25
N SER A 440 7.20 9.55 -7.49
CA SER A 440 7.92 9.98 -8.70
C SER A 440 7.28 9.44 -9.98
N LYS A 441 6.97 8.13 -10.01
CA LYS A 441 6.31 7.49 -11.15
C LYS A 441 4.90 8.04 -11.38
N LEU A 442 4.13 8.26 -10.31
CA LEU A 442 2.81 8.89 -10.39
C LEU A 442 2.89 10.34 -10.89
N GLN A 443 3.85 11.12 -10.39
CA GLN A 443 4.06 12.49 -10.81
C GLN A 443 4.42 12.58 -12.29
N LYS A 444 5.28 11.69 -12.79
CA LYS A 444 5.56 11.54 -14.23
C LYS A 444 4.29 11.17 -15.00
N ALA A 445 3.50 10.20 -14.54
CA ALA A 445 2.24 9.86 -15.19
C ALA A 445 1.28 11.07 -15.32
N LEU A 446 1.16 11.91 -14.28
CA LEU A 446 0.34 13.12 -14.32
C LEU A 446 0.82 14.13 -15.39
N THR A 447 2.12 14.18 -15.69
CA THR A 447 2.66 15.07 -16.73
C THR A 447 2.37 14.56 -18.15
N HIS A 448 1.98 13.30 -18.31
CA HIS A 448 1.57 12.69 -19.59
C HIS A 448 0.07 12.78 -19.88
N LEU A 449 -0.72 13.40 -18.99
CA LEU A 449 -2.14 13.63 -19.24
C LEU A 449 -2.35 14.66 -20.35
N VAL A 450 -3.30 14.34 -21.24
CA VAL A 450 -3.74 15.16 -22.37
C VAL A 450 -5.27 15.26 -22.35
N VAL A 451 -5.79 16.43 -22.70
CA VAL A 451 -7.24 16.65 -22.87
C VAL A 451 -7.60 16.54 -24.33
N VAL A 452 -8.54 15.66 -24.66
CA VAL A 452 -9.22 15.64 -25.96
C VAL A 452 -10.46 16.54 -25.85
N PRO A 453 -10.57 17.62 -26.66
CA PRO A 453 -11.71 18.53 -26.62
C PRO A 453 -13.05 17.80 -26.86
N GLY A 454 -14.12 18.28 -26.23
CA GLY A 454 -15.46 17.66 -26.30
C GLY A 454 -15.97 17.45 -27.73
N GLU A 455 -15.88 18.47 -28.59
CA GLU A 455 -16.27 18.36 -30.01
C GLU A 455 -15.49 17.30 -30.79
N ALA A 456 -14.23 17.04 -30.41
CA ALA A 456 -13.41 15.99 -31.03
C ALA A 456 -13.76 14.61 -30.45
N ALA A 457 -14.02 14.52 -29.14
CA ALA A 457 -14.45 13.30 -28.47
C ALA A 457 -15.84 12.84 -28.97
N GLU A 458 -16.79 13.78 -29.15
CA GLU A 458 -18.12 13.50 -29.67
C GLU A 458 -18.09 13.08 -31.15
N ARG A 459 -17.28 13.74 -31.99
CA ARG A 459 -17.11 13.36 -33.41
C ARG A 459 -16.51 11.97 -33.59
N ARG A 460 -15.59 11.57 -32.72
CA ARG A 460 -14.96 10.23 -32.73
C ARG A 460 -15.93 9.12 -32.29
N GLY A 461 -16.99 9.48 -31.57
CA GLY A 461 -17.88 8.51 -30.92
C GLY A 461 -17.17 7.68 -29.84
N VAL A 462 -17.94 6.88 -29.10
CA VAL A 462 -17.41 5.99 -28.06
C VAL A 462 -16.41 4.96 -28.62
N GLU A 463 -16.54 4.60 -29.90
CA GLU A 463 -15.66 3.63 -30.57
C GLU A 463 -14.28 4.18 -30.94
N GLY A 464 -14.13 5.50 -31.10
CA GLY A 464 -12.86 6.15 -31.45
C GLY A 464 -12.01 6.60 -30.25
N LEU A 465 -12.46 6.31 -29.02
CA LEU A 465 -11.74 6.62 -27.79
C LEU A 465 -10.95 5.39 -27.27
N PRO A 466 -9.85 5.60 -26.51
CA PRO A 466 -9.03 4.51 -25.99
C PRO A 466 -9.84 3.55 -25.11
N LYS A 467 -9.67 2.24 -25.35
CA LYS A 467 -10.36 1.18 -24.62
C LYS A 467 -9.49 -0.07 -24.53
N ARG A 468 -9.71 -0.88 -23.50
CA ARG A 468 -9.01 -2.16 -23.31
C ARG A 468 -9.55 -3.20 -24.30
N GLU A 469 -8.64 -3.89 -25.01
CA GLU A 469 -8.99 -4.77 -26.13
C GLU A 469 -9.83 -5.98 -25.72
N GLU A 470 -9.62 -6.51 -24.52
CA GLU A 470 -10.22 -7.77 -24.07
C GLU A 470 -11.70 -7.64 -23.66
N ASP A 471 -12.10 -6.48 -23.14
CA ASP A 471 -13.37 -6.31 -22.43
C ASP A 471 -14.05 -4.94 -22.62
N ASP A 472 -13.57 -4.13 -23.57
CA ASP A 472 -14.17 -2.85 -23.96
C ASP A 472 -14.24 -1.81 -22.81
N VAL A 473 -13.36 -1.93 -21.82
CA VAL A 473 -13.30 -0.99 -20.70
C VAL A 473 -12.73 0.36 -21.17
N PRO A 474 -13.44 1.50 -20.91
CA PRO A 474 -12.98 2.82 -21.32
C PRO A 474 -11.67 3.25 -20.63
N LEU A 475 -10.62 3.58 -21.39
CA LEU A 475 -9.33 4.07 -20.87
C LEU A 475 -9.22 5.60 -20.98
N TYR A 476 -10.28 6.29 -20.62
CA TYR A 476 -10.37 7.75 -20.59
C TYR A 476 -11.26 8.21 -19.43
N LEU A 477 -11.08 9.44 -18.96
CA LEU A 477 -11.92 10.03 -17.89
C LEU A 477 -12.62 11.30 -18.38
N PRO A 478 -13.97 11.33 -18.41
CA PRO A 478 -14.71 12.55 -18.74
C PRO A 478 -14.46 13.68 -17.73
N LEU A 479 -14.24 14.89 -18.24
CA LEU A 479 -14.03 16.06 -17.39
C LEU A 479 -15.29 16.46 -16.60
N SER A 480 -16.48 16.02 -17.05
CA SER A 480 -17.75 16.23 -16.35
C SER A 480 -17.88 15.42 -15.04
N LEU A 481 -16.97 14.47 -14.76
CA LEU A 481 -16.96 13.72 -13.49
C LEU A 481 -16.78 14.67 -12.30
N LYS A 482 -17.30 14.30 -11.13
CA LYS A 482 -17.08 15.04 -9.88
C LYS A 482 -15.60 14.97 -9.49
N ASP A 483 -15.06 16.01 -8.85
CA ASP A 483 -13.62 16.06 -8.53
C ASP A 483 -13.15 14.84 -7.72
N LYS A 484 -13.94 14.39 -6.73
CA LYS A 484 -13.63 13.20 -5.94
C LYS A 484 -13.48 11.95 -6.82
N ASP A 485 -14.40 11.76 -7.76
CA ASP A 485 -14.43 10.60 -8.63
C ASP A 485 -13.33 10.69 -9.69
N LEU A 486 -13.06 11.90 -10.21
CA LEU A 486 -11.96 12.16 -11.14
C LEU A 486 -10.61 11.76 -10.53
N PHE A 487 -10.26 12.31 -9.36
CA PHE A 487 -9.00 11.98 -8.68
C PHE A 487 -8.97 10.53 -8.17
N GLY A 488 -10.15 9.97 -7.82
CA GLY A 488 -10.30 8.56 -7.48
C GLY A 488 -10.00 7.63 -8.66
N TYR A 489 -10.41 7.98 -9.87
CA TYR A 489 -10.25 7.15 -11.06
C TYR A 489 -8.96 7.41 -11.84
N LEU A 490 -8.10 8.36 -11.45
CA LEU A 490 -6.80 8.56 -12.13
C LEU A 490 -5.95 7.29 -12.19
N GLY A 491 -6.04 6.41 -11.19
CA GLY A 491 -5.35 5.12 -11.19
C GLY A 491 -5.82 4.18 -12.31
N HIS A 492 -7.08 4.32 -12.74
CA HIS A 492 -7.68 3.53 -13.81
C HIS A 492 -6.95 3.70 -15.15
N LEU A 493 -6.44 4.91 -15.41
CA LEU A 493 -5.68 5.21 -16.63
C LEU A 493 -4.31 4.52 -16.66
N LEU A 494 -3.74 4.21 -15.50
CA LEU A 494 -2.44 3.52 -15.38
C LEU A 494 -2.63 2.01 -15.37
N HIS A 495 -3.52 1.55 -14.49
CA HIS A 495 -3.90 0.16 -14.37
C HIS A 495 -5.42 0.08 -14.34
N PRO A 496 -6.06 -0.48 -15.39
CA PRO A 496 -7.50 -0.61 -15.48
C PRO A 496 -8.07 -1.24 -14.21
N GLY A 497 -9.15 -0.63 -13.72
CA GLY A 497 -9.85 -1.04 -12.51
C GLY A 497 -9.36 -0.44 -11.21
N THR A 498 -8.26 0.31 -11.22
CA THR A 498 -7.71 0.89 -9.99
C THR A 498 -8.49 2.14 -9.57
N GLU A 499 -9.18 2.06 -8.43
CA GLU A 499 -9.77 3.23 -7.77
C GLU A 499 -8.96 3.61 -6.54
N PHE A 500 -8.50 4.86 -6.49
CA PHE A 500 -7.93 5.44 -5.28
C PHE A 500 -9.02 5.78 -4.27
N SER A 501 -8.79 5.35 -3.03
CA SER A 501 -9.54 5.89 -1.91
C SER A 501 -9.25 7.39 -1.76
N LEU A 502 -10.09 8.07 -0.96
CA LEU A 502 -10.05 9.51 -0.80
C LEU A 502 -8.64 10.07 -0.49
N ARG A 503 -7.86 9.42 0.39
CA ARG A 503 -6.54 9.93 0.79
C ARG A 503 -5.50 9.91 -0.34
N PRO A 504 -5.24 8.78 -1.04
CA PRO A 504 -4.39 8.80 -2.23
C PRO A 504 -4.90 9.76 -3.31
N ALA A 505 -6.22 9.90 -3.47
CA ALA A 505 -6.80 10.90 -4.36
C ALA A 505 -6.44 12.34 -3.92
N MET A 506 -6.48 12.64 -2.62
CA MET A 506 -6.01 13.92 -2.07
C MET A 506 -4.50 14.12 -2.25
N MET A 507 -3.69 13.07 -2.11
CA MET A 507 -2.25 13.15 -2.36
C MET A 507 -1.95 13.47 -3.83
N LEU A 508 -2.67 12.86 -4.77
CA LEU A 508 -2.60 13.22 -6.19
C LEU A 508 -3.06 14.65 -6.44
N ALA A 509 -4.10 15.12 -5.73
CA ALA A 509 -4.53 16.51 -5.80
C ALA A 509 -3.45 17.47 -5.26
N ILE A 510 -2.77 17.15 -4.15
CA ILE A 510 -1.64 17.94 -3.63
C ILE A 510 -0.50 17.97 -4.65
N LEU A 511 -0.14 16.82 -5.22
CA LEU A 511 0.88 16.73 -6.27
C LEU A 511 0.50 17.58 -7.49
N ALA A 512 -0.72 17.47 -7.99
CA ALA A 512 -1.21 18.27 -9.10
C ALA A 512 -1.20 19.78 -8.81
N LEU A 513 -1.59 20.19 -7.60
CA LEU A 513 -1.61 21.59 -7.19
C LEU A 513 -0.19 22.15 -7.00
N THR A 514 0.65 21.47 -6.23
CA THR A 514 2.00 21.92 -5.88
C THR A 514 2.95 21.93 -7.08
N SER A 515 2.75 21.00 -8.00
CA SER A 515 3.49 20.97 -9.26
C SER A 515 2.98 21.99 -10.28
N GLY A 516 1.85 22.67 -10.03
CA GLY A 516 1.28 23.65 -10.95
C GLY A 516 0.74 23.01 -12.24
N ASN A 517 0.20 21.79 -12.16
CA ASN A 517 -0.41 21.10 -13.29
C ASN A 517 -1.63 21.89 -13.79
N GLN A 518 -1.55 22.44 -15.00
CA GLN A 518 -2.60 23.32 -15.51
C GLN A 518 -3.95 22.62 -15.71
N LEU A 519 -3.96 21.29 -15.97
CA LEU A 519 -5.18 20.54 -16.23
C LEU A 519 -5.96 20.22 -14.95
N LEU A 520 -5.23 19.93 -13.86
CA LEU A 520 -5.82 19.42 -12.62
C LEU A 520 -5.78 20.40 -11.45
N SER A 521 -4.94 21.44 -11.48
CA SER A 521 -4.71 22.35 -10.34
C SER A 521 -5.98 23.01 -9.81
N THR A 522 -6.84 23.58 -10.67
CA THR A 522 -8.10 24.23 -10.23
C THR A 522 -9.06 23.24 -9.59
N ARG A 523 -9.15 22.00 -10.12
CA ARG A 523 -10.00 20.96 -9.52
C ARG A 523 -9.39 20.41 -8.23
N ALA A 524 -8.06 20.28 -8.18
CA ALA A 524 -7.33 19.89 -6.98
C ALA A 524 -7.57 20.88 -5.84
N GLU A 525 -7.46 22.18 -6.12
CA GLU A 525 -7.73 23.23 -5.14
C GLU A 525 -9.16 23.16 -4.60
N ARG A 526 -10.16 22.99 -5.48
CA ARG A 526 -11.57 22.80 -5.06
C ARG A 526 -11.76 21.58 -4.15
N LEU A 527 -11.19 20.43 -4.52
CA LEU A 527 -11.27 19.20 -3.72
C LEU A 527 -10.60 19.37 -2.35
N LEU A 528 -9.40 19.96 -2.31
CA LEU A 528 -8.61 20.14 -1.10
C LEU A 528 -9.22 21.21 -0.17
N THR A 529 -9.80 22.27 -0.73
CA THR A 529 -10.51 23.32 0.03
C THR A 529 -11.73 22.75 0.75
N ALA A 530 -12.45 21.82 0.12
CA ALA A 530 -13.58 21.13 0.74
C ALA A 530 -13.19 20.30 1.97
N TRP A 531 -11.91 19.99 2.14
CA TRP A 531 -11.34 19.21 3.25
C TRP A 531 -10.63 20.05 4.32
N LYS A 532 -10.63 21.38 4.20
CA LYS A 532 -10.06 22.28 5.19
C LYS A 532 -10.74 22.11 6.55
N GLY A 533 -9.97 21.84 7.61
CA GLY A 533 -10.47 21.54 8.96
C GLY A 533 -10.78 20.07 9.23
N ALA A 534 -10.68 19.20 8.22
CA ALA A 534 -10.91 17.76 8.33
C ALA A 534 -9.62 16.92 8.11
N TRP A 535 -8.44 17.55 8.06
CA TRP A 535 -7.17 16.85 7.84
C TRP A 535 -6.71 16.05 9.04
N ILE A 536 -7.12 16.48 10.25
CA ILE A 536 -6.79 15.80 11.52
C ILE A 536 -7.91 14.81 11.85
N PRO A 537 -7.66 13.49 11.88
CA PRO A 537 -8.65 12.54 12.37
C PRO A 537 -8.89 12.75 13.88
N PRO A 538 -10.05 12.36 14.42
CA PRO A 538 -10.27 12.33 15.87
C PRO A 538 -9.13 11.58 16.57
N LEU A 539 -8.65 12.12 17.70
CA LEU A 539 -7.44 11.65 18.41
C LEU A 539 -7.49 10.16 18.78
N GLU A 540 -8.69 9.67 19.06
CA GLU A 540 -8.99 8.29 19.40
C GLU A 540 -8.79 7.31 18.22
N LYS A 541 -8.81 7.81 16.97
CA LYS A 541 -8.78 7.02 15.72
C LYS A 541 -7.48 7.15 14.94
N ALA A 542 -6.44 7.73 15.52
CA ALA A 542 -5.19 7.98 14.81
C ALA A 542 -4.39 6.70 14.50
N GLU A 543 -4.48 5.69 15.36
CA GLU A 543 -3.88 4.36 15.13
C GLU A 543 -4.52 3.65 13.93
N THR A 544 -5.79 3.93 13.63
CA THR A 544 -6.52 3.43 12.46
C THR A 544 -6.01 4.03 11.14
N TYR A 545 -5.29 5.16 11.20
CA TYR A 545 -4.83 5.92 10.03
C TYR A 545 -3.34 6.29 10.12
N PRO A 546 -2.44 5.29 10.19
CA PRO A 546 -1.00 5.50 10.35
C PRO A 546 -0.39 6.28 9.17
N GLU A 547 -1.04 6.29 8.00
CA GLU A 547 -0.59 7.01 6.81
C GLU A 547 -0.45 8.53 7.04
N ILE A 548 -1.25 9.13 7.94
CA ILE A 548 -1.26 10.56 8.23
C ILE A 548 0.01 11.00 8.98
N LEU A 549 0.68 10.06 9.63
CA LEU A 549 1.93 10.25 10.37
C LEU A 549 3.18 10.01 9.53
N THR A 550 3.01 9.53 8.29
CA THR A 550 4.14 9.26 7.42
C THR A 550 4.85 10.55 7.05
N VAL A 551 6.18 10.47 6.98
CA VAL A 551 7.06 11.60 6.68
C VAL A 551 6.65 12.26 5.37
N ASP A 552 6.40 11.45 4.35
CA ASP A 552 6.08 11.93 3.00
C ASP A 552 4.71 12.59 2.92
N PHE A 553 3.69 12.08 3.63
CA PHE A 553 2.40 12.75 3.73
C PHE A 553 2.51 14.11 4.44
N ILE A 554 3.23 14.16 5.57
CA ILE A 554 3.49 15.40 6.31
C ILE A 554 4.22 16.41 5.41
N HIS A 555 5.21 15.95 4.65
CA HIS A 555 5.92 16.79 3.70
C HIS A 555 5.00 17.37 2.63
N LEU A 556 4.13 16.55 2.02
CA LEU A 556 3.18 16.98 1.00
C LEU A 556 2.17 18.00 1.55
N VAL A 557 1.57 17.72 2.70
CA VAL A 557 0.58 18.64 3.32
C VAL A 557 1.22 19.98 3.71
N CYS A 558 2.47 19.97 4.19
CA CYS A 558 3.20 21.20 4.48
C CYS A 558 3.45 22.11 3.25
N ARG A 559 3.21 21.62 2.03
CA ARG A 559 3.35 22.41 0.78
C ARG A 559 2.11 23.25 0.45
N ILE A 560 0.98 23.00 1.10
CA ILE A 560 -0.30 23.68 0.84
C ILE A 560 -0.82 24.44 2.08
N PRO A 561 -0.02 25.33 2.70
CA PRO A 561 -0.40 25.95 3.97
C PRO A 561 -1.71 26.74 3.87
N GLU A 562 -2.02 27.36 2.74
CA GLU A 562 -3.22 28.19 2.55
C GLU A 562 -4.54 27.40 2.69
N LEU A 563 -4.49 26.10 2.38
CA LEU A 563 -5.63 25.18 2.43
C LEU A 563 -5.81 24.51 3.81
N LEU A 564 -4.98 24.86 4.79
CA LEU A 564 -5.04 24.34 6.16
C LEU A 564 -5.59 25.40 7.14
N THR A 565 -6.24 24.93 8.19
CA THR A 565 -6.55 25.74 9.38
C THR A 565 -5.28 26.05 10.18
N GLU A 566 -5.32 27.05 11.05
CA GLU A 566 -4.14 27.43 11.84
C GLU A 566 -3.68 26.31 12.79
N ASP A 567 -4.63 25.54 13.33
CA ASP A 567 -4.36 24.35 14.14
C ASP A 567 -3.67 23.23 13.32
N GLU A 568 -4.16 22.97 12.11
CA GLU A 568 -3.57 21.99 11.19
C GLU A 568 -2.15 22.37 10.76
N LYS A 569 -1.94 23.65 10.41
CA LYS A 569 -0.60 24.17 10.08
C LYS A 569 0.38 23.98 11.24
N ASN A 570 -0.06 24.31 12.45
CA ASN A 570 0.77 24.18 13.65
C ASN A 570 1.13 22.71 13.92
N LEU A 571 0.17 21.79 13.80
CA LEU A 571 0.42 20.36 13.99
C LEU A 571 1.40 19.80 12.95
N TYR A 572 1.13 19.96 11.65
CA TYR A 572 1.98 19.40 10.60
C TYR A 572 3.37 20.04 10.57
N SER A 573 3.48 21.33 10.89
CA SER A 573 4.78 22.00 11.02
C SER A 573 5.60 21.44 12.19
N ARG A 574 4.96 21.15 13.33
CA ARG A 574 5.60 20.48 14.47
C ARG A 574 6.03 19.05 14.14
N LEU A 575 5.16 18.27 13.49
CA LEU A 575 5.48 16.91 13.05
C LEU A 575 6.64 16.89 12.03
N ARG A 576 6.70 17.87 11.13
CA ARG A 576 7.82 18.04 10.18
C ARG A 576 9.13 18.36 10.90
N ALA A 577 9.10 19.24 11.91
CA ALA A 577 10.27 19.57 12.72
C ALA A 577 10.76 18.35 13.53
N PHE A 578 9.83 17.58 14.08
CA PHE A 578 10.11 16.35 14.82
C PHE A 578 10.81 15.30 13.94
N HIS A 579 10.29 15.03 12.75
CA HIS A 579 10.91 14.09 11.80
C HIS A 579 12.30 14.54 11.34
N ARG A 580 12.51 15.85 11.17
CA ARG A 580 13.84 16.41 10.86
C ARG A 580 14.83 16.17 11.99
N LEU A 581 14.43 16.45 13.25
CA LEU A 581 15.27 16.20 14.41
C LEU A 581 15.68 14.72 14.51
N ARG A 582 14.74 13.80 14.26
CA ARG A 582 15.01 12.36 14.25
C ARG A 582 15.99 11.95 13.15
N ARG A 583 15.88 12.52 11.93
CA ARG A 583 16.85 12.26 10.85
C ARG A 583 18.24 12.83 11.15
N SER A 584 18.31 13.87 11.96
CA SER A 584 19.55 14.50 12.43
C SER A 584 20.19 13.79 13.63
N ALA A 585 19.57 12.73 14.17
CA ALA A 585 20.10 11.93 15.28
C ALA A 585 21.58 11.49 15.14
N PRO A 586 22.05 11.00 13.97
CA PRO A 586 23.43 10.55 13.82
C PRO A 586 24.43 11.71 13.66
N LEU A 587 23.99 12.97 13.56
CA LEU A 587 24.90 14.11 13.46
C LEU A 587 25.76 14.20 14.71
N LYS A 588 27.07 14.32 14.51
CA LYS A 588 28.06 14.45 15.57
C LYS A 588 28.41 15.92 15.79
N PHE A 589 28.50 16.30 17.06
CA PHE A 589 28.90 17.63 17.51
C PHE A 589 30.14 17.51 18.38
N SER A 590 31.01 18.52 18.33
CA SER A 590 32.18 18.61 19.19
C SER A 590 31.81 19.38 20.45
N LEU A 591 31.93 18.73 21.61
CA LEU A 591 31.65 19.31 22.92
C LEU A 591 32.97 19.60 23.62
N THR A 592 33.16 20.84 24.08
CA THR A 592 34.32 21.20 24.90
C THR A 592 33.95 21.14 26.38
N ARG A 593 34.69 20.36 27.18
CA ARG A 593 34.47 20.21 28.63
C ARG A 593 35.79 20.23 29.40
N GLY A 594 35.74 20.41 30.71
CA GLY A 594 36.95 20.32 31.55
C GLY A 594 37.62 18.95 31.47
N PHE A 595 38.96 18.93 31.53
CA PHE A 595 39.76 17.71 31.41
C PHE A 595 39.33 16.59 32.36
N THR A 596 39.46 15.34 31.94
CA THR A 596 39.25 14.17 32.82
C THR A 596 40.57 13.75 33.47
N PRO A 597 40.67 13.71 34.81
CA PRO A 597 41.87 13.27 35.49
C PRO A 597 42.22 11.82 35.16
N VAL A 598 43.45 11.57 34.72
CA VAL A 598 44.01 10.24 34.51
C VAL A 598 44.83 9.89 35.75
N LYS A 599 44.50 8.76 36.37
CA LYS A 599 45.03 8.32 37.67
C LYS A 599 46.56 8.25 37.68
N GLU A 600 47.16 7.85 36.57
CA GLU A 600 48.61 7.65 36.41
C GLU A 600 49.38 8.97 36.29
N VAL A 601 48.71 10.06 35.94
CA VAL A 601 49.33 11.36 35.65
C VAL A 601 49.17 12.31 36.83
N ARG A 602 50.30 12.78 37.39
CA ARG A 602 50.28 13.84 38.43
C ARG A 602 49.96 15.18 37.80
N LYS A 603 49.03 15.92 38.41
CA LYS A 603 48.65 17.28 38.00
C LYS A 603 48.90 18.28 39.14
N PRO A 604 49.04 19.58 38.84
CA PRO A 604 49.20 20.64 39.83
C PRO A 604 48.04 20.64 40.85
N ASP A 605 48.36 20.86 42.13
CA ASP A 605 47.43 20.73 43.25
C ASP A 605 47.59 21.88 44.25
N HIS A 606 46.47 22.37 44.79
CA HIS A 606 46.49 23.29 45.92
C HIS A 606 46.64 22.47 47.20
N LYS A 607 47.73 22.70 47.94
CA LYS A 607 48.08 21.92 49.14
C LYS A 607 48.12 22.78 50.39
N ALA A 608 47.77 22.18 51.52
CA ALA A 608 47.83 22.80 52.84
C ALA A 608 48.51 21.87 53.84
N GLU A 609 49.26 22.44 54.79
CA GLU A 609 49.92 21.68 55.84
C GLU A 609 48.90 21.12 56.83
N CYS A 610 48.92 19.81 57.06
CA CYS A 610 48.11 19.18 58.09
C CYS A 610 48.69 19.46 59.49
N LYS A 611 47.87 19.98 60.42
CA LYS A 611 48.28 20.27 61.79
C LYS A 611 48.81 19.04 62.55
N MET A 612 48.28 17.84 62.27
CA MET A 612 48.64 16.60 62.94
C MET A 612 49.89 15.93 62.37
N CYS A 613 49.89 15.60 61.06
CA CYS A 613 51.01 14.88 60.44
C CYS A 613 52.07 15.78 59.80
N LYS A 614 51.86 17.11 59.78
CA LYS A 614 52.78 18.11 59.22
C LYS A 614 53.09 17.98 57.73
N TYR A 615 52.38 17.11 57.01
CA TYR A 615 52.50 16.96 55.56
C TYR A 615 51.53 17.89 54.80
N GLN A 616 52.00 18.46 53.69
CA GLN A 616 51.26 19.25 52.67
C GLN A 616 50.22 18.45 51.87
N ARG A 617 49.02 18.24 52.39
CA ARG A 617 47.98 17.43 51.74
C ARG A 617 47.15 18.27 50.76
N SER A 618 46.61 17.62 49.72
CA SER A 618 45.67 18.28 48.80
C SER A 618 44.50 18.87 49.59
N VAL A 619 44.09 20.09 49.26
CA VAL A 619 42.92 20.73 49.90
C VAL A 619 41.66 19.88 49.73
N THR A 620 41.59 19.05 48.69
CA THR A 620 40.48 18.11 48.47
C THR A 620 40.36 17.01 49.54
N LEU A 621 41.40 16.82 50.34
CA LEU A 621 41.47 15.86 51.46
C LEU A 621 41.52 16.55 52.82
N MET A 622 41.42 17.89 52.88
CA MET A 622 41.54 18.66 54.12
C MET A 622 40.18 18.95 54.73
N VAL A 623 40.00 18.65 56.03
CA VAL A 623 38.82 18.99 56.83
C VAL A 623 39.27 19.90 57.96
N GLY A 624 38.96 21.20 57.88
CA GLY A 624 39.58 22.19 58.76
C GLY A 624 41.09 22.31 58.49
N ASP A 625 41.89 22.26 59.56
CA ASP A 625 43.37 22.26 59.50
C ASP A 625 43.98 20.84 59.53
N THR A 626 43.15 19.79 59.44
CA THR A 626 43.60 18.40 59.55
C THR A 626 43.18 17.60 58.31
N CYS A 627 44.06 16.73 57.81
CA CYS A 627 43.72 15.90 56.65
C CYS A 627 42.83 14.72 57.04
N GLY A 628 41.94 14.32 56.12
CA GLY A 628 41.00 13.22 56.32
C GLY A 628 41.64 11.88 56.65
N ILE A 629 42.90 11.66 56.23
CA ILE A 629 43.67 10.45 56.56
C ILE A 629 44.05 10.41 58.05
N CYS A 630 44.50 11.54 58.61
CA CYS A 630 44.78 11.62 60.05
C CYS A 630 43.52 11.47 60.90
N LEU A 631 42.38 11.96 60.39
CA LEU A 631 41.10 11.83 61.07
C LEU A 631 40.56 10.40 61.03
N SER A 632 40.86 9.63 59.98
CA SER A 632 40.39 8.24 59.85
C SER A 632 41.33 7.18 60.44
N GLU A 633 42.66 7.37 60.33
CA GLU A 633 43.66 6.35 60.67
C GLU A 633 44.60 6.77 61.84
N GLY A 634 44.40 7.95 62.45
CA GLY A 634 45.20 8.42 63.59
C GLY A 634 46.60 8.92 63.23
N SER A 635 47.57 8.80 64.15
CA SER A 635 48.95 9.30 63.98
C SER A 635 49.87 8.38 63.15
N TYR A 636 49.37 7.25 62.64
CA TYR A 636 50.15 6.25 61.90
C TYR A 636 50.28 6.59 60.39
N VAL A 637 50.55 7.87 60.08
CA VAL A 637 50.58 8.40 58.71
C VAL A 637 52.00 8.40 58.11
N GLY A 638 53.00 8.08 58.93
CA GLY A 638 54.43 8.12 58.56
C GLY A 638 54.88 7.07 57.55
N GLU A 639 54.14 5.97 57.37
CA GLU A 639 54.48 4.91 56.40
C GLU A 639 53.81 5.09 55.02
N LEU A 640 52.92 6.09 54.87
CA LEU A 640 52.16 6.34 53.63
C LEU A 640 52.94 7.21 52.60
N THR A 641 54.24 7.45 52.80
CA THR A 641 55.02 8.54 52.18
C THR A 641 56.16 8.10 51.25
N GLN A 642 56.10 6.96 50.58
CA GLN A 642 57.17 6.57 49.66
C GLN A 642 57.22 7.39 48.35
N GLU A 643 56.15 8.12 48.00
CA GLU A 643 56.13 8.98 46.83
C GLU A 643 55.39 10.30 47.13
N TRP A 644 56.14 11.30 47.58
CA TRP A 644 55.62 12.59 47.99
C TRP A 644 56.07 13.71 47.04
N ASP A 645 55.13 14.52 46.58
CA ASP A 645 55.38 15.72 45.77
C ASP A 645 54.75 16.93 46.45
N ALA A 646 55.54 18.00 46.59
CA ALA A 646 55.13 19.23 47.27
C ALA A 646 54.13 20.08 46.48
N THR A 647 53.96 19.83 45.18
CA THR A 647 53.20 20.71 44.26
C THR A 647 52.18 19.97 43.40
N ARG A 648 52.27 18.63 43.30
CA ARG A 648 51.42 17.83 42.41
C ARG A 648 50.72 16.67 43.11
N SER A 649 49.63 16.19 42.53
CA SER A 649 48.87 15.03 43.03
C SER A 649 48.20 14.23 41.93
N HIS A 650 47.94 12.96 42.23
CA HIS A 650 47.09 12.10 41.41
C HIS A 650 45.64 12.41 41.70
N PHE A 651 44.87 12.75 40.66
CA PHE A 651 43.45 13.06 40.78
C PHE A 651 42.60 11.98 40.11
N VAL A 652 41.41 11.77 40.67
CA VAL A 652 40.37 10.93 40.07
C VAL A 652 39.03 11.62 40.17
N GLN A 653 38.08 11.19 39.34
CA GLN A 653 36.72 11.72 39.32
C GLN A 653 35.74 10.73 39.96
N CYS A 654 34.90 11.20 40.89
CA CYS A 654 33.87 10.37 41.50
C CYS A 654 32.79 9.97 40.48
N ARG A 655 32.44 8.68 40.41
CA ARG A 655 31.37 8.17 39.53
C ARG A 655 29.97 8.74 39.85
N THR A 656 29.69 9.07 41.11
CA THR A 656 28.36 9.48 41.56
C THR A 656 28.15 10.99 41.47
N CYS A 657 29.01 11.79 42.11
CA CYS A 657 28.86 13.25 42.14
C CYS A 657 29.72 13.99 41.14
N THR A 658 30.55 13.28 40.35
CA THR A 658 31.47 13.86 39.35
C THR A 658 32.53 14.84 39.89
N GLY A 659 32.63 14.99 41.21
CA GLY A 659 33.67 15.77 41.88
C GLY A 659 35.06 15.15 41.73
N THR A 660 36.04 16.01 41.43
CA THR A 660 37.48 15.68 41.34
C THR A 660 38.12 15.76 42.72
N TYR A 661 38.90 14.74 43.09
CA TYR A 661 39.60 14.68 44.38
C TYR A 661 40.92 13.93 44.27
N ALA A 662 41.86 14.25 45.18
CA ALA A 662 43.20 13.66 45.17
C ALA A 662 43.21 12.25 45.76
N VAL A 663 44.12 11.41 45.26
CA VAL A 663 44.37 10.05 45.76
C VAL A 663 45.85 9.94 46.13
N VAL A 664 46.12 9.46 47.35
CA VAL A 664 47.49 9.32 47.86
C VAL A 664 48.14 8.02 47.39
N ARG A 665 47.39 6.91 47.32
CA ARG A 665 47.87 5.60 46.85
C ARG A 665 47.14 5.17 45.57
N PRO A 666 47.51 5.71 44.39
CA PRO A 666 46.86 5.32 43.15
C PRO A 666 46.97 3.81 42.92
N ASN A 667 48.12 3.18 43.15
CA ASN A 667 48.34 1.75 42.89
C ASN A 667 47.38 0.80 43.65
N GLN A 668 46.73 1.26 44.71
CA GLN A 668 45.76 0.46 45.48
C GLN A 668 44.29 0.73 45.08
N LEU A 669 44.03 1.75 44.26
CA LEU A 669 42.69 2.07 43.78
C LEU A 669 42.34 1.17 42.57
N ASN A 670 41.78 -0.01 42.86
CA ASN A 670 41.41 -1.04 41.87
C ASN A 670 39.90 -1.09 41.56
N VAL A 671 39.13 -0.12 42.05
CA VAL A 671 37.67 -0.02 41.86
C VAL A 671 37.31 1.34 41.28
N THR A 672 36.10 1.46 40.71
CA THR A 672 35.63 2.75 40.18
C THR A 672 35.64 3.82 41.28
N PRO A 673 36.24 5.01 41.03
CA PRO A 673 36.43 5.98 42.09
C PRO A 673 35.10 6.53 42.64
N LYS A 674 34.98 6.57 43.97
CA LYS A 674 33.84 7.15 44.70
C LYS A 674 34.39 7.98 45.86
N CYS A 675 34.00 9.26 45.96
CA CYS A 675 34.47 10.14 47.03
C CYS A 675 33.90 9.72 48.39
N HIS A 676 34.50 10.21 49.48
CA HIS A 676 34.08 9.88 50.84
C HIS A 676 32.57 10.11 51.06
N TYR A 677 32.07 11.32 50.76
CA TYR A 677 30.67 11.68 50.96
C TYR A 677 29.70 10.77 50.21
N CYS A 678 29.96 10.49 48.93
CA CYS A 678 29.10 9.59 48.16
C CYS A 678 29.17 8.13 48.62
N ARG A 679 30.27 7.69 49.26
CA ARG A 679 30.34 6.35 49.87
C ARG A 679 29.42 6.23 51.09
N TYR A 680 29.18 7.32 51.80
CA TYR A 680 28.33 7.40 52.98
C TYR A 680 26.98 8.08 52.73
N CYS A 681 26.56 8.21 51.46
CA CYS A 681 25.31 8.85 51.06
C CYS A 681 25.13 10.29 51.61
N GLN A 682 26.22 11.03 51.77
CA GLN A 682 26.24 12.43 52.19
C GLN A 682 26.41 13.38 51.00
N THR A 683 25.93 14.62 51.15
CA THR A 683 26.09 15.68 50.14
C THR A 683 27.55 16.14 50.06
N PRO A 684 28.25 15.94 48.93
CA PRO A 684 29.65 16.35 48.80
C PRO A 684 29.78 17.88 48.71
N PRO A 685 30.77 18.47 49.39
CA PRO A 685 31.06 19.90 49.28
C PRO A 685 31.82 20.16 47.96
N LEU A 686 31.07 20.47 46.91
CA LEU A 686 31.62 20.73 45.58
C LEU A 686 31.90 22.22 45.37
N LEU A 687 33.05 22.51 44.75
CA LEU A 687 33.46 23.85 44.31
C LEU A 687 33.83 23.81 42.83
N GLN A 688 33.25 24.69 42.02
CA GLN A 688 33.46 24.70 40.57
C GLN A 688 34.55 25.70 40.18
N CYS A 689 35.49 25.25 39.34
CA CYS A 689 36.52 26.13 38.77
C CYS A 689 35.91 27.04 37.71
N SER A 690 36.19 28.35 37.76
CA SER A 690 35.70 29.33 36.79
C SER A 690 36.30 29.18 35.38
N CYS A 691 37.51 28.59 35.27
CA CYS A 691 38.22 28.39 34.01
C CYS A 691 37.88 27.04 33.34
N CYS A 692 38.14 25.89 33.98
CA CYS A 692 37.89 24.59 33.36
C CYS A 692 36.46 24.04 33.59
N LEU A 693 35.67 24.67 34.47
CA LEU A 693 34.33 24.23 34.87
C LEU A 693 34.25 22.84 35.55
N ASN A 694 35.39 22.22 35.86
CA ASN A 694 35.42 21.00 36.67
C ASN A 694 34.97 21.31 38.11
N GLN A 695 34.22 20.37 38.69
CA GLN A 695 33.86 20.39 40.10
C GLN A 695 34.91 19.65 40.94
N TRP A 696 35.30 20.26 42.05
CA TRP A 696 36.31 19.76 42.97
C TRP A 696 35.67 19.50 44.34
N VAL A 697 35.98 18.37 44.96
CA VAL A 697 35.53 18.09 46.32
C VAL A 697 36.42 18.89 47.26
N VAL A 698 35.88 19.93 47.89
CA VAL A 698 36.62 20.84 48.77
C VAL A 698 35.88 20.94 50.11
N PRO A 699 36.24 20.12 51.10
CA PRO A 699 35.55 20.10 52.39
C PRO A 699 35.63 21.40 53.17
N ASN A 700 36.75 22.12 53.05
CA ASN A 700 36.95 23.41 53.68
C ASN A 700 37.08 24.52 52.62
N LYS A 701 36.00 25.24 52.36
CA LYS A 701 35.97 26.32 51.35
C LYS A 701 36.79 27.55 51.78
N ASP A 702 36.99 27.74 53.08
CA ASP A 702 37.69 28.91 53.64
C ASP A 702 39.20 28.87 53.41
N VAL A 703 39.77 27.67 53.20
CA VAL A 703 41.20 27.48 52.85
C VAL A 703 41.53 28.05 51.47
N VAL A 704 40.50 28.26 50.65
CA VAL A 704 40.64 28.59 49.24
C VAL A 704 40.27 30.06 48.95
N ASN A 705 39.44 30.68 49.79
CA ASN A 705 38.97 32.07 49.67
C ASN A 705 39.81 33.05 50.51
N LYS A 706 41.12 33.19 50.23
CA LYS A 706 41.96 34.22 50.87
C LYS A 706 42.13 35.52 50.06
N THR A 707 41.53 35.61 48.88
CA THR A 707 41.57 36.82 48.03
C THR A 707 40.17 37.24 47.63
N THR A 708 39.92 38.54 47.69
CA THR A 708 38.72 39.20 47.17
C THR A 708 38.59 38.96 45.67
N GLU A 709 37.63 38.12 45.25
CA GLU A 709 36.81 38.20 44.03
C GLU A 709 36.06 36.87 43.82
N GLU A 710 34.82 36.92 43.33
CA GLU A 710 33.83 35.84 43.30
C GLU A 710 34.16 34.60 42.41
N LYS A 711 35.41 34.44 41.95
CA LYS A 711 35.80 33.40 40.98
C LYS A 711 37.00 32.58 41.46
N TRP A 712 36.75 31.33 41.85
CA TRP A 712 37.80 30.38 42.19
C TRP A 712 38.39 29.69 40.95
N GLU A 713 39.71 29.46 40.96
CA GLU A 713 40.45 28.73 39.92
C GLU A 713 41.28 27.59 40.50
N CYS A 714 41.26 26.42 39.84
CA CYS A 714 42.04 25.27 40.28
C CYS A 714 43.53 25.40 39.87
N ALA A 715 44.42 24.73 40.61
CA ALA A 715 45.87 24.79 40.40
C ALA A 715 46.30 24.43 38.97
N VAL A 716 45.60 23.46 38.33
CA VAL A 716 45.85 23.07 36.94
C VAL A 716 45.60 24.24 35.98
N CYS A 717 44.53 24.99 36.23
CA CYS A 717 44.29 26.21 35.48
C CYS A 717 45.36 27.23 35.82
N THR A 718 45.66 27.52 37.08
CA THR A 718 46.63 28.57 37.48
C THR A 718 47.99 28.38 36.81
N GLU A 719 48.53 27.17 36.82
CA GLU A 719 49.80 26.87 36.13
C GLU A 719 49.69 26.97 34.60
N ALA A 720 48.53 26.60 34.02
CA ALA A 720 48.31 26.79 32.59
C ALA A 720 48.29 28.29 32.20
N LEU A 721 47.79 29.19 33.06
CA LEU A 721 47.85 30.63 32.82
C LEU A 721 49.29 31.12 32.70
N GLU A 722 50.15 30.68 33.63
CA GLU A 722 51.56 31.04 33.68
C GLU A 722 52.33 30.53 32.45
N ARG A 723 51.95 29.36 31.93
CA ARG A 723 52.63 28.72 30.80
C ARG A 723 52.23 29.26 29.43
N CYS A 724 50.93 29.44 29.17
CA CYS A 724 50.43 29.72 27.81
C CYS A 724 49.59 31.00 27.69
N GLY A 725 49.50 31.80 28.76
CA GLY A 725 48.74 33.06 28.79
C GLY A 725 47.23 32.87 28.67
N GLU A 726 46.47 33.96 28.73
CA GLU A 726 45.00 33.92 28.74
C GLU A 726 44.39 33.25 27.50
N SER A 727 45.00 33.44 26.32
CA SER A 727 44.48 32.94 25.04
C SER A 727 44.63 31.42 24.85
N GLY A 728 45.62 30.78 25.48
CA GLY A 728 45.91 29.34 25.32
C GLY A 728 45.44 28.46 26.48
N ARG A 729 45.17 29.06 27.65
CA ARG A 729 44.89 28.34 28.90
C ARG A 729 43.66 27.44 28.83
N VAL A 730 42.56 27.90 28.24
CA VAL A 730 41.30 27.15 28.19
C VAL A 730 41.44 25.89 27.33
N SER A 731 42.08 26.00 26.16
CA SER A 731 42.31 24.84 25.27
C SER A 731 43.19 23.76 25.89
N GLU A 732 44.06 24.13 26.83
CA GLU A 732 44.98 23.19 27.47
C GLU A 732 44.36 22.42 28.64
N VAL A 733 43.37 23.03 29.30
CA VAL A 733 42.67 22.45 30.47
C VAL A 733 41.27 21.92 30.11
N THR A 734 40.93 21.90 28.83
CA THR A 734 39.68 21.34 28.31
C THR A 734 39.96 20.21 27.32
N GLU A 735 38.99 19.33 27.15
CA GLU A 735 39.01 18.25 26.18
C GLU A 735 37.79 18.38 25.25
N SER A 736 37.98 18.04 23.97
CA SER A 736 36.89 17.99 22.99
C SER A 736 36.39 16.55 22.83
N VAL A 737 35.09 16.35 22.98
CA VAL A 737 34.44 15.03 22.87
C VAL A 737 33.42 15.09 21.73
N SER A 738 33.53 14.15 20.79
CA SER A 738 32.54 14.01 19.72
C SER A 738 31.35 13.19 20.21
N VAL A 739 30.15 13.77 20.16
CA VAL A 739 28.91 13.15 20.67
C VAL A 739 27.80 13.29 19.62
N SER A 740 26.96 12.25 19.46
CA SER A 740 25.80 12.32 18.57
C SER A 740 24.66 13.12 19.19
N LEU A 741 23.78 13.67 18.35
CA LEU A 741 22.59 14.39 18.81
C LEU A 741 21.67 13.50 19.67
N GLU A 742 21.57 12.22 19.34
CA GLU A 742 20.81 11.22 20.11
C GLU A 742 21.34 11.06 21.54
N THR A 743 22.66 10.94 21.71
CA THR A 743 23.28 10.82 23.04
C THR A 743 23.11 12.11 23.86
N LEU A 744 23.23 13.28 23.21
CA LEU A 744 22.94 14.58 23.82
C LEU A 744 21.46 14.72 24.25
N ALA A 745 20.52 14.18 23.47
CA ALA A 745 19.10 14.15 23.80
C ALA A 745 18.79 13.25 25.00
N GLY A 746 19.39 12.05 25.04
CA GLY A 746 19.16 11.04 26.09
C GLY A 746 19.62 11.48 27.49
N GLU A 747 20.67 12.31 27.59
CA GLU A 747 21.12 12.85 28.89
C GLU A 747 20.23 14.00 29.41
N GLY A 748 19.21 14.43 28.66
CA GLY A 748 18.34 15.55 29.03
C GLY A 748 18.97 16.93 28.80
N ALA A 749 20.14 16.99 28.14
CA ALA A 749 20.85 18.23 27.84
C ALA A 749 20.13 19.11 26.81
N LEU A 750 19.15 18.57 26.07
CA LEU A 750 18.37 19.32 25.09
C LEU A 750 17.01 19.83 25.64
N CYS A 751 16.55 19.37 26.81
CA CYS A 751 15.25 19.77 27.39
C CYS A 751 15.04 21.29 27.46
N SER A 752 16.12 22.03 27.67
CA SER A 752 16.09 23.47 27.91
C SER A 752 16.31 24.32 26.64
N GLY A 753 16.89 23.78 25.57
CA GLY A 753 17.10 24.48 24.29
C GLY A 753 16.02 24.23 23.23
N LEU A 754 15.29 23.12 23.35
CA LEU A 754 14.20 22.73 22.45
C LEU A 754 12.93 23.62 22.49
N PRO A 755 12.59 24.40 23.54
CA PRO A 755 11.42 25.27 23.54
C PRO A 755 11.43 26.33 22.43
N ALA A 756 12.60 26.84 22.07
CA ALA A 756 12.76 27.75 20.93
C ALA A 756 12.51 27.06 19.58
N MET A 757 12.63 25.72 19.51
CA MET A 757 12.41 24.93 18.29
C MET A 757 10.94 24.52 18.10
N PHE A 758 10.21 24.26 19.19
CA PHE A 758 8.87 23.67 19.15
C PHE A 758 7.76 24.60 19.67
N GLY A 759 8.12 25.73 20.29
CA GLY A 759 7.19 26.63 20.96
C GLY A 759 6.69 26.12 22.32
N PHE A 760 7.28 25.04 22.86
CA PHE A 760 6.95 24.47 24.18
C PHE A 760 8.10 23.62 24.75
N VAL A 761 8.12 23.37 26.06
CA VAL A 761 9.15 22.59 26.76
C VAL A 761 8.84 21.09 26.70
N PRO A 762 9.58 20.26 25.95
CA PRO A 762 9.35 18.82 25.92
C PRO A 762 9.78 18.16 27.25
N SER A 763 8.97 17.24 27.79
CA SER A 763 9.33 16.50 29.00
C SER A 763 10.49 15.51 28.77
N ARG A 764 11.21 15.13 29.84
CA ARG A 764 12.38 14.22 29.72
C ARG A 764 12.00 12.83 29.18
N SER A 765 10.80 12.33 29.50
CA SER A 765 10.25 11.07 28.97
C SER A 765 9.85 11.19 27.49
N LEU A 766 9.46 12.38 27.04
CA LEU A 766 9.17 12.71 25.64
C LEU A 766 10.45 12.63 24.81
N LEU A 767 11.57 13.13 25.33
CA LEU A 767 12.86 13.08 24.66
C LEU A 767 13.47 11.69 24.60
N SER A 768 13.33 10.88 25.66
CA SER A 768 13.76 9.48 25.62
C SER A 768 12.93 8.62 24.65
N SER A 769 11.68 9.03 24.40
CA SER A 769 10.76 8.36 23.47
C SER A 769 10.84 8.88 22.03
N LEU A 770 11.60 9.97 21.76
CA LEU A 770 11.77 10.57 20.43
C LEU A 770 12.22 9.57 19.36
N PHE A 771 12.96 8.54 19.76
CA PHE A 771 13.54 7.53 18.89
C PHE A 771 12.72 6.23 18.85
N ASN A 772 11.56 6.18 19.50
CA ASN A 772 10.67 5.03 19.52
C ASN A 772 9.38 5.29 18.71
N THR A 773 9.07 4.42 17.74
CA THR A 773 8.19 4.72 16.60
C THR A 773 6.70 4.89 16.95
N ILE A 774 6.22 4.32 18.07
CA ILE A 774 4.77 4.21 18.38
C ILE A 774 4.23 5.44 19.17
N SER A 775 5.09 6.27 19.76
CA SER A 775 4.68 7.35 20.67
C SER A 775 4.32 8.68 19.99
N ILE A 776 4.50 8.83 18.66
CA ILE A 776 4.55 10.14 17.98
C ILE A 776 3.20 10.89 17.96
N PHE A 777 2.09 10.22 17.65
CA PHE A 777 0.78 10.88 17.59
C PHE A 777 0.24 11.13 19.01
N LYS A 778 0.34 10.13 19.90
CA LYS A 778 0.00 10.28 21.32
C LYS A 778 0.76 11.44 21.95
N VAL A 779 2.04 11.62 21.63
CA VAL A 779 2.86 12.76 22.09
C VAL A 779 2.40 14.11 21.51
N ALA A 780 2.06 14.18 20.22
CA ALA A 780 1.60 15.42 19.61
C ALA A 780 0.21 15.86 20.11
N THR A 781 -0.56 14.95 20.73
CA THR A 781 -1.97 15.16 21.03
C THR A 781 -2.37 14.96 22.49
N GLN A 782 -1.58 14.26 23.32
CA GLN A 782 -1.83 14.09 24.77
C GLN A 782 -1.69 15.40 25.56
N GLU A 783 -1.10 16.44 25.00
CA GLU A 783 -1.02 17.76 25.65
C GLU A 783 -2.23 18.67 25.37
N ARG A 784 -3.31 18.15 24.76
CA ARG A 784 -4.59 18.88 24.69
C ARG A 784 -5.44 18.77 25.96
N SER A 785 -5.08 17.95 26.95
CA SER A 785 -5.81 17.89 28.22
C SER A 785 -5.17 18.79 29.30
N ALA A 786 -5.93 19.81 29.68
CA ALA A 786 -5.83 20.70 30.85
C ALA A 786 -4.89 21.93 30.77
N ASP A 787 -5.51 23.08 30.47
CA ASP A 787 -5.24 24.41 31.04
C ASP A 787 -4.04 25.29 30.62
N ALA A 788 -3.05 24.85 29.83
CA ALA A 788 -1.82 25.64 29.71
C ALA A 788 -1.65 26.59 28.49
N LEU A 789 -2.54 26.62 27.48
CA LEU A 789 -2.25 27.36 26.22
C LEU A 789 -3.27 28.43 25.78
N PHE A 790 -4.38 28.62 26.49
CA PHE A 790 -5.38 29.66 26.18
C PHE A 790 -5.73 30.58 27.37
N ALA A 791 -4.77 30.88 28.25
CA ALA A 791 -4.95 31.86 29.31
C ALA A 791 -4.75 33.30 28.78
N GLY A 792 -5.68 33.75 27.93
CA GLY A 792 -5.91 35.15 27.63
C GLY A 792 -7.20 35.61 28.30
N GLN A 793 -7.06 36.32 29.41
CA GLN A 793 -8.08 37.16 30.08
C GLN A 793 -9.54 36.66 30.05
N GLU A 794 -9.92 35.72 30.92
CA GLU A 794 -11.28 35.66 31.49
C GLU A 794 -11.29 34.70 32.68
N ASN A 795 -10.92 35.22 33.85
CA ASN A 795 -10.82 34.47 35.10
C ASN A 795 -11.89 34.96 36.09
N GLU A 796 -12.36 34.02 36.93
CA GLU A 796 -13.07 34.14 38.22
C GLU A 796 -14.46 33.51 38.31
N LYS A 797 -15.30 33.51 37.26
CA LYS A 797 -16.65 32.91 37.38
C LYS A 797 -16.69 31.38 37.22
N ASN A 798 -15.81 30.80 36.41
CA ASN A 798 -15.84 29.36 36.11
C ASN A 798 -15.12 28.51 37.18
N ALA A 799 -14.16 29.07 37.91
CA ALA A 799 -13.44 28.35 38.97
C ALA A 799 -14.34 27.99 40.17
N GLN A 800 -15.34 28.83 40.47
CA GLN A 800 -16.30 28.56 41.57
C GLN A 800 -17.34 27.49 41.20
N LEU A 801 -17.68 27.35 39.92
CA LEU A 801 -18.66 26.36 39.47
C LEU A 801 -18.10 24.93 39.53
N PHE A 802 -16.82 24.74 39.14
CA PHE A 802 -16.17 23.41 39.13
C PHE A 802 -15.75 22.91 40.52
N ALA A 803 -15.43 23.81 41.46
CA ALA A 803 -15.18 23.43 42.84
C ALA A 803 -16.42 22.82 43.54
N SER A 804 -17.62 23.24 43.13
CA SER A 804 -18.88 22.70 43.68
C SER A 804 -19.22 21.29 43.18
N LEU A 805 -18.81 20.95 41.95
CA LEU A 805 -19.08 19.65 41.31
C LEU A 805 -18.14 18.55 41.81
N ALA A 806 -16.88 18.89 42.13
CA ALA A 806 -15.90 17.94 42.66
C ALA A 806 -16.22 17.47 44.10
N ALA A 807 -16.97 18.27 44.88
CA ALA A 807 -17.38 17.91 46.23
C ALA A 807 -18.50 16.85 46.29
N SER A 808 -19.28 16.66 45.21
CA SER A 808 -20.37 15.67 45.18
C SER A 808 -19.94 14.25 44.78
N ALA A 809 -18.72 14.04 44.27
CA ALA A 809 -18.28 12.74 43.75
C ALA A 809 -17.61 11.81 44.80
N LYS A 810 -17.47 12.24 46.06
CA LYS A 810 -16.76 11.48 47.11
C LYS A 810 -17.67 10.78 48.14
N ARG A 811 -18.88 10.37 47.75
CA ARG A 811 -19.72 9.42 48.52
C ARG A 811 -20.28 8.34 47.61
N ARG A 812 -19.64 7.16 47.62
CA ARG A 812 -20.25 5.81 47.63
C ARG A 812 -19.20 4.79 47.22
N GLN A 813 -18.68 4.04 48.18
CA GLN A 813 -18.73 2.58 48.19
C GLN A 813 -18.31 2.07 49.57
N VAL A 814 -19.03 1.05 50.02
CA VAL A 814 -19.23 0.60 51.39
C VAL A 814 -19.26 -0.94 51.35
N LEU A 815 -18.59 -1.56 52.33
CA LEU A 815 -18.65 -2.97 52.84
C LEU A 815 -17.80 -4.06 52.17
N PRO A 816 -17.48 -5.18 52.89
CA PRO A 816 -17.14 -5.29 54.33
C PRO A 816 -16.02 -6.30 54.73
N ASP A 817 -15.66 -6.16 56.01
CA ASP A 817 -14.83 -6.89 57.00
C ASP A 817 -14.63 -8.42 56.98
N SER A 818 -13.43 -8.85 57.43
CA SER A 818 -13.16 -9.79 58.56
C SER A 818 -11.63 -9.97 58.72
N ALA A 819 -10.94 -9.48 59.75
CA ALA A 819 -10.75 -9.97 61.13
C ALA A 819 -9.51 -10.89 61.34
N GLU A 820 -8.75 -10.56 62.41
CA GLU A 820 -7.76 -11.35 63.20
C GLU A 820 -6.24 -11.11 63.03
N THR A 821 -5.62 -10.77 64.17
CA THR A 821 -4.19 -10.78 64.60
C THR A 821 -4.13 -11.62 65.90
N PRO A 822 -3.02 -12.20 66.43
CA PRO A 822 -1.67 -11.62 66.57
C PRO A 822 -0.46 -12.62 66.66
N ASP A 823 0.72 -12.08 67.02
CA ASP A 823 1.95 -12.67 67.64
C ASP A 823 3.26 -12.75 66.79
N GLY A 824 4.32 -12.09 67.31
CA GLY A 824 5.69 -11.95 66.74
C GLY A 824 6.66 -13.10 67.10
N PRO A 825 8.02 -12.97 67.13
CA PRO A 825 8.93 -11.80 67.01
C PRO A 825 10.02 -11.99 65.88
N PRO A 826 11.07 -11.13 65.75
CA PRO A 826 11.73 -10.85 64.46
C PRO A 826 13.01 -11.65 64.19
N ASP A 827 13.33 -11.84 62.91
CA ASP A 827 14.71 -12.13 62.48
C ASP A 827 15.03 -11.56 61.08
N HIS A 828 16.31 -11.26 60.89
CA HIS A 828 16.92 -10.39 59.89
C HIS A 828 16.85 -10.86 58.41
N GLN A 829 16.71 -9.91 57.45
CA GLN A 829 17.73 -9.52 56.45
C GLN A 829 17.15 -8.87 55.16
N ALA A 830 17.66 -7.65 54.89
CA ALA A 830 18.13 -7.08 53.62
C ALA A 830 17.21 -7.00 52.37
N ALA A 831 16.81 -5.77 52.01
CA ALA A 831 17.50 -4.94 50.98
C ALA A 831 16.52 -3.90 50.38
N GLU A 832 16.48 -2.72 50.99
CA GLU A 832 15.83 -1.54 50.42
C GLU A 832 16.68 -0.99 49.27
N THR A 833 16.03 -0.73 48.13
CA THR A 833 16.61 -0.01 47.01
C THR A 833 16.50 1.49 47.28
N GLU A 834 17.68 2.12 47.34
CA GLU A 834 17.88 3.53 47.64
C GLU A 834 17.12 4.46 46.69
N THR A 835 16.39 5.41 47.29
CA THR A 835 15.93 6.64 46.67
C THR A 835 17.13 7.55 46.40
N VAL A 836 17.34 7.93 45.13
CA VAL A 836 18.36 8.91 44.73
C VAL A 836 17.78 10.33 44.85
N PRO A 837 18.49 11.31 45.44
CA PRO A 837 17.95 12.66 45.66
C PRO A 837 17.74 13.43 44.35
N SER A 838 16.52 13.96 44.19
CA SER A 838 16.13 14.91 43.15
C SER A 838 16.72 16.30 43.43
N HIS A 839 17.75 16.70 42.70
CA HIS A 839 18.11 18.11 42.53
C HIS A 839 17.87 18.50 41.07
N ILE A 840 16.70 19.09 40.80
CA ILE A 840 16.47 19.91 39.61
C ILE A 840 15.86 21.21 40.09
N SER A 841 16.66 22.27 40.10
CA SER A 841 16.16 23.63 40.19
C SER A 841 15.42 23.96 38.89
N ALA A 842 14.23 24.53 39.04
CA ALA A 842 13.29 24.85 37.98
C ALA A 842 13.89 25.72 36.86
N LEU A 843 13.46 25.43 35.62
CA LEU A 843 13.61 26.28 34.44
C LEU A 843 12.76 27.56 34.60
N GLN A 844 13.32 28.71 34.19
CA GLN A 844 12.58 29.98 34.09
C GLN A 844 11.61 29.94 32.90
N ALA A 845 10.42 30.51 33.08
CA ALA A 845 9.27 30.42 32.16
C ALA A 845 9.30 31.45 31.00
N ASP A 846 10.46 32.04 30.70
CA ASP A 846 10.59 33.29 29.93
C ASP A 846 11.26 33.13 28.54
N GLY A 847 11.48 31.91 28.06
CA GLY A 847 12.01 31.68 26.70
C GLY A 847 13.50 32.02 26.53
N THR A 848 14.24 32.15 27.63
CA THR A 848 15.70 32.38 27.61
C THR A 848 16.48 31.06 27.49
N LEU A 849 17.55 31.05 26.68
CA LEU A 849 18.40 29.88 26.48
C LEU A 849 19.06 29.44 27.81
N PRO A 850 19.24 28.12 28.04
CA PRO A 850 19.90 27.60 29.24
C PRO A 850 21.34 28.12 29.35
N ARG A 851 21.69 28.69 30.51
CA ARG A 851 23.04 29.21 30.78
C ARG A 851 24.08 28.12 31.07
N SER A 852 23.67 26.86 31.30
CA SER A 852 24.57 25.74 31.60
C SER A 852 24.00 24.40 31.14
N LEU A 853 24.83 23.58 30.48
CA LEU A 853 24.53 22.20 30.10
C LEU A 853 25.59 21.25 30.68
N THR A 854 25.20 20.02 31.00
CA THR A 854 26.11 18.99 31.50
C THR A 854 26.11 17.76 30.60
N TYR A 855 27.29 17.17 30.38
CA TYR A 855 27.48 15.88 29.70
C TYR A 855 28.35 14.96 30.56
N GLN A 856 27.88 13.76 30.87
CA GLN A 856 28.48 12.85 31.86
C GLN A 856 28.74 13.56 33.21
N GLY A 857 27.82 14.44 33.61
CA GLY A 857 27.88 15.26 34.82
C GLY A 857 28.93 16.39 34.83
N LYS A 858 29.66 16.63 33.74
CA LYS A 858 30.58 17.77 33.59
C LYS A 858 29.91 18.92 32.85
N SER A 859 30.19 20.16 33.26
CA SER A 859 29.70 21.36 32.57
C SER A 859 30.37 21.57 31.21
N ILE A 860 29.57 21.95 30.21
CA ILE A 860 30.01 22.19 28.83
C ILE A 860 30.37 23.67 28.64
N HIS A 861 31.45 23.94 27.92
CA HIS A 861 31.86 25.28 27.50
C HIS A 861 31.09 25.75 26.27
N GLY A 862 30.88 27.06 26.14
CA GLY A 862 30.30 27.62 24.91
C GLY A 862 28.90 27.09 24.58
N VAL A 863 28.05 26.91 25.60
CA VAL A 863 26.67 26.37 25.44
C VAL A 863 25.89 27.12 24.35
N SER A 864 25.95 28.46 24.33
CA SER A 864 25.24 29.27 23.35
C SER A 864 25.74 29.04 21.91
N SER A 865 27.06 28.91 21.72
CA SER A 865 27.64 28.61 20.40
C SER A 865 27.35 27.19 19.94
N LEU A 866 27.36 26.22 20.86
CA LEU A 866 26.98 24.83 20.57
C LEU A 866 25.50 24.74 20.18
N LEU A 867 24.61 25.37 20.94
CA LEU A 867 23.18 25.42 20.61
C LEU A 867 22.94 26.14 19.29
N ALA A 868 23.68 27.21 18.99
CA ALA A 868 23.65 27.88 17.70
C ALA A 868 24.19 27.00 16.55
N GLU A 869 25.23 26.19 16.79
CA GLU A 869 25.75 25.23 15.80
C GLU A 869 24.77 24.08 15.57
N ILE A 870 24.18 23.51 16.62
CA ILE A 870 23.11 22.51 16.53
C ILE A 870 21.92 23.12 15.78
N TRP A 871 21.50 24.33 16.14
CA TRP A 871 20.41 25.04 15.47
C TRP A 871 20.72 25.29 14.01
N ASN A 872 21.90 25.83 13.70
CA ASN A 872 22.33 26.07 12.34
C ASN A 872 22.38 24.76 11.58
N ARG A 873 23.02 23.69 12.06
CA ARG A 873 23.08 22.41 11.34
C ARG A 873 21.72 21.73 11.22
N VAL A 874 20.84 21.78 12.22
CA VAL A 874 19.48 21.23 12.12
C VAL A 874 18.61 22.06 11.16
N ARG A 875 18.84 23.37 11.07
CA ARG A 875 18.14 24.29 10.14
C ARG A 875 18.77 24.36 8.73
N SER A 876 20.08 24.18 8.62
CA SER A 876 20.92 24.39 7.42
C SER A 876 21.40 23.10 6.77
N ALA A 877 21.34 21.95 7.44
CA ALA A 877 21.56 20.63 6.80
C ALA A 877 20.45 20.27 5.78
N ALA A 878 19.54 21.20 5.48
CA ALA A 878 18.63 21.12 4.36
C ALA A 878 18.19 22.52 3.92
N LEU A 879 19.08 23.30 3.29
CA LEU A 879 18.66 24.13 2.14
C LEU A 879 18.35 23.19 0.97
N SER A 880 17.44 22.24 1.20
CA SER A 880 16.98 21.28 0.24
C SER A 880 15.47 21.38 0.13
N ASP A 881 15.02 21.35 -1.11
CA ASP A 881 13.61 21.28 -1.45
C ASP A 881 13.39 20.07 -2.34
N VAL A 882 12.14 19.70 -2.54
CA VAL A 882 11.78 18.50 -3.29
C VAL A 882 11.74 18.85 -4.77
N CYS A 883 12.37 18.02 -5.61
CA CYS A 883 12.21 18.11 -7.06
C CYS A 883 10.76 17.74 -7.44
N ASP A 884 10.09 18.59 -8.22
CA ASP A 884 8.69 18.39 -8.63
C ASP A 884 8.46 17.27 -9.63
N LEU A 885 9.53 16.67 -10.20
CA LEU A 885 9.43 15.49 -11.07
C LEU A 885 9.76 14.19 -10.33
N CYS A 886 10.89 14.12 -9.61
CA CYS A 886 11.30 12.89 -8.94
C CYS A 886 10.86 12.77 -7.48
N CYS A 887 10.24 13.80 -6.91
CA CYS A 887 9.79 13.83 -5.52
C CYS A 887 10.90 13.56 -4.48
N GLU A 888 12.17 13.64 -4.87
CA GLU A 888 13.32 13.47 -3.97
C GLU A 888 13.82 14.82 -3.43
N PRO A 889 14.30 14.87 -2.18
CA PRO A 889 14.94 16.05 -1.62
C PRO A 889 16.28 16.33 -2.34
N LYS A 890 16.44 17.54 -2.87
CA LYS A 890 17.65 18.03 -3.54
C LYS A 890 18.07 19.37 -2.94
N ALA A 891 19.36 19.69 -2.95
CA ALA A 891 19.82 21.02 -2.56
C ALA A 891 19.14 22.10 -3.42
N LEU A 892 18.76 23.23 -2.84
CA LEU A 892 18.13 24.36 -3.54
C LEU A 892 18.97 24.86 -4.72
N THR A 893 20.30 24.81 -4.61
CA THR A 893 21.23 25.16 -5.70
C THR A 893 21.20 24.18 -6.88
N ALA A 894 20.69 22.96 -6.66
CA ALA A 894 20.56 21.93 -7.68
C ALA A 894 19.15 21.90 -8.32
N LEU A 895 18.26 22.81 -7.94
CA LEU A 895 16.91 22.96 -8.49
C LEU A 895 16.84 24.18 -9.40
N SER A 896 16.18 24.05 -10.54
CA SER A 896 15.95 25.12 -11.51
C SER A 896 14.50 25.14 -11.99
N SER A 897 14.06 26.28 -12.55
CA SER A 897 12.71 26.40 -13.10
C SER A 897 12.50 25.42 -14.26
N ALA A 898 11.38 24.68 -14.23
CA ALA A 898 11.11 23.64 -15.22
C ALA A 898 11.03 24.14 -16.68
N CYS A 899 10.71 25.41 -16.90
CA CYS A 899 10.58 25.99 -18.25
C CYS A 899 11.06 27.45 -18.39
N GLY A 900 11.54 28.07 -17.30
CA GLY A 900 12.09 29.43 -17.28
C GLY A 900 11.07 30.56 -17.35
N LYS A 901 9.75 30.28 -17.37
CA LYS A 901 8.70 31.31 -17.37
C LYS A 901 8.36 31.78 -15.96
N ALA A 902 8.07 33.07 -15.83
CA ALA A 902 7.70 33.69 -14.55
C ALA A 902 6.41 33.13 -13.93
N GLY A 903 5.48 32.61 -14.74
CA GLY A 903 4.23 31.99 -14.27
C GLY A 903 4.32 30.49 -13.97
N CYS A 904 5.50 29.87 -14.03
CA CYS A 904 5.68 28.45 -13.73
C CYS A 904 6.45 28.31 -12.40
N SER A 905 5.77 27.88 -11.35
CA SER A 905 6.34 27.71 -10.01
C SER A 905 7.13 26.41 -9.81
N ALA A 906 7.10 25.50 -10.79
CA ALA A 906 7.71 24.18 -10.68
C ALA A 906 9.25 24.23 -10.70
N LEU A 907 9.86 23.55 -9.73
CA LEU A 907 11.31 23.44 -9.53
C LEU A 907 11.77 21.99 -9.73
N CYS A 908 12.75 21.78 -10.60
CA CYS A 908 13.23 20.45 -10.98
C CYS A 908 14.75 20.37 -10.94
N CYS A 909 15.26 19.17 -10.66
CA CYS A 909 16.69 18.89 -10.78
C CYS A 909 17.11 18.68 -12.24
N ASP A 910 18.36 19.01 -12.55
CA ASP A 910 18.91 18.90 -13.91
C ASP A 910 18.76 17.48 -14.52
N PRO A 911 18.98 16.36 -13.79
CA PRO A 911 18.72 15.02 -14.34
C PRO A 911 17.28 14.80 -14.82
N CYS A 912 16.29 15.33 -14.10
CA CYS A 912 14.88 15.19 -14.50
C CYS A 912 14.56 16.01 -15.75
N LEU A 913 15.10 17.22 -15.87
CA LEU A 913 14.90 18.07 -17.05
C LEU A 913 15.63 17.53 -18.28
N ASN A 914 16.85 17.00 -18.09
CA ASN A 914 17.58 16.29 -19.14
C ASN A 914 16.80 15.07 -19.63
N SER A 915 16.20 14.30 -18.72
CA SER A 915 15.36 13.16 -19.10
C SER A 915 14.11 13.61 -19.84
N TRP A 916 13.37 14.61 -19.34
CA TRP A 916 12.11 15.05 -19.96
C TRP A 916 12.33 15.65 -21.35
N TYR A 917 13.20 16.66 -21.49
CA TYR A 917 13.43 17.29 -22.79
C TYR A 917 14.31 16.45 -23.70
N GLY A 918 15.17 15.59 -23.15
CA GLY A 918 16.07 14.70 -23.90
C GLY A 918 15.41 13.45 -24.46
N GLN A 919 14.19 13.10 -24.03
CA GLN A 919 13.42 11.98 -24.58
C GLN A 919 13.05 12.14 -26.06
N MET A 920 13.05 13.35 -26.60
CA MET A 920 12.81 13.54 -28.03
C MET A 920 14.12 13.45 -28.80
N GLN A 921 14.25 12.42 -29.65
CA GLN A 921 15.39 12.23 -30.56
C GLN A 921 14.97 12.14 -32.03
N PRO A 922 15.86 12.52 -32.98
CA PRO A 922 15.60 12.33 -34.40
C PRO A 922 15.43 10.85 -34.75
N GLY A 923 14.39 10.54 -35.52
CA GLY A 923 13.99 9.18 -35.89
C GLY A 923 12.91 8.59 -35.00
N GLU A 924 12.54 9.27 -33.92
CA GLU A 924 11.53 8.78 -32.97
C GLU A 924 10.17 9.50 -33.12
N GLN A 925 9.15 8.95 -32.46
CA GLN A 925 7.82 9.53 -32.37
C GLN A 925 7.84 10.86 -31.59
N VAL A 926 7.22 11.89 -32.16
CA VAL A 926 7.03 13.18 -31.49
C VAL A 926 5.74 13.12 -30.67
N MET A 927 5.90 13.15 -29.35
CA MET A 927 4.79 13.16 -28.41
C MET A 927 4.33 14.61 -28.13
N PRO A 928 3.05 14.94 -28.28
CA PRO A 928 2.53 16.29 -28.00
C PRO A 928 2.84 16.78 -26.58
N SER A 929 2.81 15.87 -25.60
CA SER A 929 3.10 16.17 -24.19
C SER A 929 4.52 16.71 -23.95
N HIS A 930 5.50 16.30 -24.75
CA HIS A 930 6.90 16.72 -24.64
C HIS A 930 7.22 18.02 -25.39
N LEU A 931 6.31 18.51 -26.24
CA LEU A 931 6.41 19.83 -26.88
C LEU A 931 5.97 20.98 -25.96
N ALA A 932 5.71 20.67 -24.70
CA ALA A 932 5.32 21.63 -23.67
C ALA A 932 6.07 21.38 -22.36
N CYS A 933 6.03 22.37 -21.47
CA CYS A 933 6.47 22.18 -20.10
C CYS A 933 5.64 21.06 -19.42
N PRO A 934 6.25 20.15 -18.64
CA PRO A 934 5.54 19.04 -17.98
C PRO A 934 4.41 19.50 -17.06
N PHE A 935 4.49 20.74 -16.55
CA PHE A 935 3.58 21.29 -15.56
C PHE A 935 2.61 22.31 -16.13
N CYS A 936 3.13 23.48 -16.54
CA CYS A 936 2.31 24.59 -17.02
C CYS A 936 1.80 24.41 -18.46
N LYS A 937 2.11 23.29 -19.13
CA LYS A 937 1.68 22.95 -20.51
C LYS A 937 1.88 24.04 -21.57
N THR A 938 2.74 25.02 -21.29
CA THR A 938 3.12 26.06 -22.25
C THR A 938 4.51 25.83 -22.81
N ARG A 939 4.80 26.43 -23.98
CA ARG A 939 6.12 26.38 -24.64
C ARG A 939 7.24 26.88 -23.70
N PRO A 940 8.31 26.10 -23.43
CA PRO A 940 9.46 26.53 -22.63
C PRO A 940 10.25 27.68 -23.26
N LYS A 941 11.06 28.41 -22.46
CA LYS A 941 12.01 29.39 -22.98
C LYS A 941 13.11 28.70 -23.79
N THR A 942 13.58 29.38 -24.85
CA THR A 942 14.64 28.88 -25.73
C THR A 942 15.93 28.57 -24.97
N GLU A 943 16.25 29.34 -23.94
CA GLU A 943 17.43 29.11 -23.09
C GLU A 943 17.37 27.78 -22.34
N THR A 944 16.22 27.46 -21.71
CA THR A 944 16.00 26.18 -21.05
C THR A 944 16.12 25.01 -22.03
N LEU A 945 15.55 25.15 -23.23
CA LEU A 945 15.66 24.12 -24.27
C LEU A 945 17.10 23.96 -24.77
N ARG A 946 17.85 25.05 -24.95
CA ARG A 946 19.27 24.98 -25.35
C ARG A 946 20.13 24.25 -24.31
N LYS A 947 19.82 24.42 -23.01
CA LYS A 947 20.51 23.73 -21.92
C LYS A 947 20.26 22.22 -21.92
N HIS A 948 19.02 21.78 -22.16
CA HIS A 948 18.63 20.38 -21.94
C HIS A 948 18.42 19.54 -23.22
N ASN A 949 18.07 20.15 -24.36
CA ASN A 949 18.01 19.50 -25.67
C ASN A 949 18.14 20.53 -26.81
N ARG A 950 19.39 20.84 -27.20
CA ARG A 950 19.71 21.85 -28.24
C ARG A 950 19.12 21.49 -29.62
N ARG A 951 19.07 20.20 -29.96
CA ARG A 951 18.58 19.71 -31.27
C ARG A 951 17.06 19.92 -31.40
N ALA A 952 16.31 19.73 -30.32
CA ALA A 952 14.85 19.84 -30.32
C ALA A 952 14.30 21.28 -30.40
N VAL A 953 15.13 22.32 -30.30
CA VAL A 953 14.68 23.73 -30.22
C VAL A 953 13.72 24.12 -31.36
N HIS A 954 13.96 23.61 -32.58
CA HIS A 954 13.11 23.90 -33.74
C HIS A 954 11.73 23.23 -33.66
N LEU A 955 11.58 22.12 -32.91
CA LEU A 955 10.30 21.41 -32.74
C LEU A 955 9.29 22.23 -31.95
N PHE A 956 9.77 23.12 -31.08
CA PHE A 956 8.93 23.99 -30.27
C PHE A 956 8.44 25.25 -31.03
N ALA A 957 8.67 25.35 -32.34
CA ALA A 957 8.15 26.43 -33.15
C ALA A 957 6.60 26.45 -33.12
N ARG A 958 5.99 27.65 -33.12
CA ARG A 958 4.53 27.81 -32.90
C ARG A 958 3.71 27.08 -33.95
N ASP A 959 4.17 27.11 -35.19
CA ASP A 959 3.59 26.45 -36.35
C ASP A 959 3.69 24.93 -36.29
N VAL A 960 4.75 24.37 -35.69
CA VAL A 960 4.90 22.92 -35.46
C VAL A 960 3.97 22.49 -34.32
N ILE A 961 4.01 23.19 -33.18
CA ILE A 961 3.13 22.92 -32.04
C ILE A 961 1.66 22.99 -32.46
N LYS A 962 1.26 24.02 -33.21
CA LYS A 962 -0.12 24.15 -33.70
C LYS A 962 -0.54 22.97 -34.59
N ARG A 963 0.38 22.47 -35.44
CA ARG A 963 0.11 21.32 -36.32
C ARG A 963 -0.09 20.04 -35.52
N VAL A 964 0.77 19.80 -34.54
CA VAL A 964 0.81 18.59 -33.72
C VAL A 964 -0.27 18.59 -32.62
N CYS A 965 -0.55 19.74 -32.01
CA CYS A 965 -1.42 19.88 -30.84
C CYS A 965 -2.83 20.44 -31.12
N GLU A 966 -3.02 21.27 -32.16
CA GLU A 966 -4.30 22.00 -32.40
C GLU A 966 -4.96 21.66 -33.75
N GLY A 967 -4.24 21.04 -34.69
CA GLY A 967 -4.79 20.59 -35.99
C GLY A 967 -5.39 19.18 -35.92
N ALA A 968 -5.48 18.48 -37.05
CA ALA A 968 -5.76 17.04 -37.15
C ALA A 968 -4.74 16.13 -36.39
N GLY A 969 -3.95 16.71 -35.47
CA GLY A 969 -2.93 16.03 -34.68
C GLY A 969 -3.47 15.06 -33.64
N GLY A 970 -4.79 14.99 -33.48
CA GLY A 970 -5.43 13.87 -32.82
C GLY A 970 -5.50 12.61 -33.70
N ASP A 971 -5.43 12.73 -35.02
CA ASP A 971 -5.77 11.68 -35.98
C ASP A 971 -4.54 11.02 -36.59
N PHE A 972 -3.33 11.57 -36.36
CA PHE A 972 -2.07 11.06 -36.89
C PHE A 972 -1.01 10.89 -35.80
N ILE A 973 -0.15 9.89 -35.97
CA ILE A 973 1.11 9.72 -35.26
C ILE A 973 2.16 10.59 -35.95
N TRP A 974 2.87 11.41 -35.19
CA TRP A 974 3.91 12.31 -35.70
C TRP A 974 5.30 11.77 -35.39
N GLY A 975 6.25 11.95 -36.32
CA GLY A 975 7.63 11.49 -36.17
C GLY A 975 8.63 12.58 -36.52
N TRP A 976 9.80 12.57 -35.86
CA TRP A 976 10.89 13.49 -36.17
C TRP A 976 11.80 12.85 -37.23
N CYS A 977 11.77 13.36 -38.47
CA CYS A 977 12.53 12.75 -39.56
C CYS A 977 14.05 12.91 -39.36
N GLN A 978 14.83 11.82 -39.46
CA GLN A 978 16.30 11.87 -39.42
C GLN A 978 16.93 12.60 -40.61
N GLY A 979 16.28 12.60 -41.77
CA GLY A 979 16.84 13.16 -42.99
C GLY A 979 16.71 14.69 -43.09
N CYS A 980 15.51 15.22 -42.87
CA CYS A 980 15.23 16.67 -42.99
C CYS A 980 15.05 17.38 -41.65
N SER A 981 15.23 16.65 -40.53
CA SER A 981 15.02 17.15 -39.16
C SER A 981 13.66 17.81 -38.91
N SER A 982 12.66 17.54 -39.76
CA SER A 982 11.31 18.13 -39.65
C SER A 982 10.31 17.13 -39.08
N VAL A 983 9.26 17.63 -38.43
CA VAL A 983 8.13 16.80 -37.95
C VAL A 983 7.21 16.46 -39.12
N ARG A 984 6.95 15.17 -39.32
CA ARG A 984 6.12 14.64 -40.41
C ARG A 984 5.16 13.57 -39.92
N GLU A 985 4.10 13.34 -40.68
CA GLU A 985 3.09 12.32 -40.41
C GLU A 985 3.70 10.93 -40.63
N VAL A 986 3.52 10.03 -39.65
CA VAL A 986 3.96 8.63 -39.72
C VAL A 986 2.82 7.76 -40.23
N ALA A 987 1.65 7.85 -39.60
CA ALA A 987 0.46 7.09 -39.94
C ALA A 987 -0.79 7.73 -39.32
N ALA A 988 -1.96 7.51 -39.91
CA ALA A 988 -3.24 7.81 -39.26
C ALA A 988 -3.46 6.86 -38.06
N ARG A 989 -3.95 7.37 -36.93
CA ARG A 989 -4.20 6.61 -35.69
C ARG A 989 -5.24 5.49 -35.86
N GLU A 990 -6.20 5.66 -36.77
CA GLU A 990 -7.13 4.60 -37.16
C GLU A 990 -6.43 3.41 -37.86
N CYS A 991 -5.32 3.67 -38.56
CA CYS A 991 -4.48 2.67 -39.20
C CYS A 991 -3.27 2.24 -38.34
N ALA A 992 -3.10 2.85 -37.15
CA ALA A 992 -1.98 2.58 -36.26
C ALA A 992 -2.04 1.21 -35.55
N ARG A 993 -3.08 0.39 -35.82
CA ARG A 993 -3.29 -0.97 -35.31
C ARG A 993 -2.17 -1.98 -35.66
N GLY A 994 -1.08 -1.55 -36.30
CA GLY A 994 0.10 -2.36 -36.59
C GLY A 994 1.41 -1.54 -36.72
N VAL A 995 1.42 -0.28 -36.28
CA VAL A 995 2.64 0.55 -36.30
C VAL A 995 3.41 0.27 -35.01
N GLY A 996 4.50 -0.50 -35.14
CA GLY A 996 5.43 -0.76 -34.03
C GLY A 996 6.13 0.51 -33.52
N GLU A 997 7.07 0.34 -32.60
CA GLU A 997 7.88 1.45 -32.08
C GLU A 997 8.54 2.23 -33.25
N VAL A 998 8.22 3.53 -33.35
CA VAL A 998 8.77 4.38 -34.42
C VAL A 998 10.24 4.65 -34.09
N LYS A 999 11.13 3.92 -34.75
CA LYS A 999 12.59 4.10 -34.73
C LYS A 999 13.11 4.33 -36.15
N ASP A 1000 14.19 5.08 -36.27
CA ASP A 1000 14.84 5.42 -37.53
C ASP A 1000 13.91 6.06 -38.58
N PHE A 1001 12.90 6.79 -38.12
CA PHE A 1001 11.90 7.40 -38.99
C PHE A 1001 12.52 8.39 -39.98
N ARG A 1002 12.22 8.16 -41.26
CA ARG A 1002 12.49 9.07 -42.37
C ARG A 1002 11.19 9.30 -43.13
N CYS A 1003 10.88 10.56 -43.39
CA CYS A 1003 9.70 10.92 -44.16
C CYS A 1003 9.85 10.48 -45.62
N GLU A 1004 8.72 10.34 -46.31
CA GLU A 1004 8.65 9.89 -47.70
C GLU A 1004 9.60 10.67 -48.62
N ASP A 1005 9.59 12.00 -48.52
CA ASP A 1005 10.51 12.88 -49.28
C ASP A 1005 12.00 12.52 -49.09
N CYS A 1006 12.41 12.15 -47.86
CA CYS A 1006 13.79 11.79 -47.56
C CYS A 1006 14.14 10.39 -48.05
N VAL A 1007 13.19 9.46 -47.98
CA VAL A 1007 13.37 8.10 -48.51
C VAL A 1007 13.47 8.13 -50.03
N LEU A 1008 12.66 8.95 -50.71
CA LEU A 1008 12.73 9.14 -52.16
C LEU A 1008 14.07 9.72 -52.60
N LYS A 1009 14.54 10.79 -51.95
CA LYS A 1009 15.88 11.36 -52.21
C LYS A 1009 17.01 10.36 -52.00
N GLN A 1010 16.90 9.49 -50.99
CA GLN A 1010 17.88 8.44 -50.74
C GLN A 1010 17.87 7.35 -51.83
N LYS A 1011 16.69 7.00 -52.35
CA LYS A 1011 16.54 6.05 -53.47
C LYS A 1011 17.02 6.63 -54.81
N GLU A 1012 16.77 7.92 -55.04
CA GLU A 1012 17.30 8.65 -56.20
C GLU A 1012 18.83 8.70 -56.16
N ALA A 1013 19.42 9.02 -55.00
CA ALA A 1013 20.87 8.98 -54.80
C ALA A 1013 21.47 7.56 -54.95
N ALA A 1014 20.75 6.52 -54.52
CA ALA A 1014 21.20 5.14 -54.66
C ALA A 1014 21.14 4.61 -56.10
N ASN A 1015 20.25 5.13 -56.95
CA ASN A 1015 20.13 4.75 -58.36
C ASN A 1015 21.18 5.42 -59.28
N ASP A 1016 21.83 6.49 -58.84
CA ASP A 1016 22.92 7.16 -59.58
C ASP A 1016 24.31 6.51 -59.36
N MET A 1017 24.42 5.52 -58.44
CA MET A 1017 25.69 4.88 -58.06
C MET A 1017 26.26 3.83 -59.06
N ASN A 1018 25.83 3.80 -60.33
CA ASN A 1018 26.43 2.89 -61.32
C ASN A 1018 27.28 3.55 -62.43
N THR A 1019 27.60 4.85 -62.35
CA THR A 1019 28.72 5.45 -63.11
C THR A 1019 29.08 6.85 -62.58
N ASN A 1020 29.73 6.97 -61.41
CA ASN A 1020 30.63 8.11 -61.17
C ASN A 1020 31.48 7.94 -59.92
N TRP A 1021 32.80 8.09 -60.09
CA TRP A 1021 33.77 8.14 -59.01
C TRP A 1021 33.65 9.46 -58.23
N GLU A 1022 33.32 9.42 -56.94
CA GLU A 1022 33.14 10.58 -56.05
C GLU A 1022 34.44 11.08 -55.37
N GLY A 1023 35.59 10.99 -56.06
CA GLY A 1023 36.85 11.59 -55.60
C GLY A 1023 37.07 13.00 -56.16
N ARG A 1024 37.70 13.89 -55.40
CA ARG A 1024 38.13 15.22 -55.88
C ARG A 1024 39.60 15.20 -56.28
N LYS A 1025 40.03 16.07 -57.20
CA LYS A 1025 41.45 16.20 -57.56
C LYS A 1025 42.13 17.24 -56.68
N CYS A 1026 43.36 16.98 -56.25
CA CYS A 1026 44.17 17.97 -55.53
C CYS A 1026 44.32 19.24 -56.38
N PRO A 1027 44.03 20.45 -55.85
CA PRO A 1027 44.15 21.70 -56.60
C PRO A 1027 45.59 22.00 -57.04
N GLY A 1028 46.60 21.51 -56.31
CA GLY A 1028 48.02 21.68 -56.64
C GLY A 1028 48.54 20.73 -57.72
N CYS A 1029 48.45 19.41 -57.52
CA CYS A 1029 49.06 18.42 -58.41
C CYS A 1029 48.06 17.59 -59.23
N GLN A 1030 46.76 17.81 -59.07
CA GLN A 1030 45.67 17.10 -59.76
C GLN A 1030 45.55 15.60 -59.46
N THR A 1031 46.34 15.07 -58.53
CA THR A 1031 46.21 13.68 -58.05
C THR A 1031 44.79 13.43 -57.51
N PRO A 1032 44.12 12.33 -57.90
CA PRO A 1032 42.83 11.96 -57.36
C PRO A 1032 42.93 11.70 -55.87
N CYS A 1033 42.14 12.41 -55.08
CA CYS A 1033 42.03 12.27 -53.63
C CYS A 1033 40.61 11.82 -53.29
N VAL A 1034 40.50 10.92 -52.33
CA VAL A 1034 39.22 10.48 -51.75
C VAL A 1034 39.34 10.69 -50.25
N LYS A 1035 38.37 11.41 -49.67
CA LYS A 1035 38.26 11.54 -48.22
C LYS A 1035 37.58 10.29 -47.68
N ILE A 1036 38.31 9.51 -46.89
CA ILE A 1036 37.81 8.26 -46.29
C ILE A 1036 37.20 8.49 -44.89
N SER A 1037 37.75 9.42 -44.11
CA SER A 1037 37.26 9.88 -42.80
C SER A 1037 38.07 11.13 -42.35
N GLY A 1038 37.69 11.79 -41.24
CA GLY A 1038 38.43 12.90 -40.64
C GLY A 1038 37.94 14.32 -41.00
N CYS A 1039 38.71 15.34 -40.63
CA CYS A 1039 38.39 16.76 -40.86
C CYS A 1039 38.42 17.15 -42.37
N ASP A 1040 37.85 18.30 -42.72
CA ASP A 1040 37.85 18.81 -44.11
C ASP A 1040 39.18 19.42 -44.57
N HIS A 1041 40.27 19.25 -43.79
CA HIS A 1041 41.61 19.64 -44.17
C HIS A 1041 42.35 18.44 -44.79
N MET A 1042 42.75 18.57 -46.06
CA MET A 1042 43.39 17.51 -46.84
C MET A 1042 44.84 17.82 -47.14
N THR A 1043 45.71 16.85 -46.86
CA THR A 1043 47.13 16.88 -47.23
C THR A 1043 47.36 15.94 -48.40
N CYS A 1044 47.79 16.47 -49.54
CA CYS A 1044 48.15 15.65 -50.69
C CYS A 1044 49.59 15.13 -50.57
N VAL A 1045 49.90 14.02 -51.26
CA VAL A 1045 51.26 13.48 -51.39
C VAL A 1045 52.28 14.45 -51.99
N CYS A 1046 51.83 15.51 -52.68
CA CYS A 1046 52.71 16.58 -53.15
C CYS A 1046 53.06 17.63 -52.07
N GLY A 1047 52.53 17.49 -50.85
CA GLY A 1047 52.71 18.45 -49.75
C GLY A 1047 51.69 19.58 -49.72
N ALA A 1048 50.75 19.64 -50.66
CA ALA A 1048 49.72 20.68 -50.67
C ALA A 1048 48.63 20.41 -49.61
N HIS A 1049 48.36 21.43 -48.79
CA HIS A 1049 47.26 21.47 -47.83
C HIS A 1049 46.08 22.25 -48.43
N PHE A 1050 44.89 21.67 -48.44
CA PHE A 1050 43.70 22.29 -49.05
C PHE A 1050 42.39 21.88 -48.35
N CYS A 1051 41.35 22.70 -48.49
CA CYS A 1051 40.02 22.40 -47.97
C CYS A 1051 39.28 21.42 -48.89
N TRP A 1052 38.75 20.32 -48.35
CA TRP A 1052 38.00 19.31 -49.10
C TRP A 1052 36.69 19.86 -49.69
N VAL A 1053 36.02 20.78 -48.97
CA VAL A 1053 34.70 21.31 -49.34
C VAL A 1053 34.79 22.17 -50.61
N CYS A 1054 35.72 23.13 -50.63
CA CYS A 1054 35.81 24.15 -51.67
C CYS A 1054 37.07 24.05 -52.55
N LEU A 1055 38.02 23.17 -52.22
CA LEU A 1055 39.31 23.00 -52.89
C LEU A 1055 40.22 24.24 -52.83
N TRP A 1056 39.97 25.15 -51.89
CA TRP A 1056 40.87 26.27 -51.63
C TRP A 1056 42.18 25.75 -51.05
N MET A 1057 43.30 26.22 -51.60
CA MET A 1057 44.66 25.85 -51.20
C MET A 1057 45.42 27.09 -50.79
N VAL A 1058 46.32 26.95 -49.82
CA VAL A 1058 47.27 28.02 -49.46
C VAL A 1058 48.29 28.14 -50.60
N GLY A 1059 48.49 29.36 -51.13
CA GLY A 1059 49.33 29.59 -52.31
C GLY A 1059 50.34 30.74 -52.12
N GLY A 1060 51.60 30.49 -52.47
CA GLY A 1060 52.67 31.50 -52.56
C GLY A 1060 53.92 31.14 -51.77
N GLU A 1061 55.10 31.51 -52.27
CA GLU A 1061 56.45 31.12 -51.78
C GLU A 1061 56.81 31.59 -50.34
N ASP A 1062 55.85 32.10 -49.56
CA ASP A 1062 55.99 32.50 -48.15
C ASP A 1062 54.88 31.89 -47.26
N ALA A 1063 54.38 30.69 -47.60
CA ALA A 1063 53.34 29.98 -46.83
C ALA A 1063 53.95 29.12 -45.70
N GLY A 1064 54.13 29.74 -44.54
CA GLY A 1064 54.37 29.04 -43.27
C GLY A 1064 53.05 28.78 -42.54
N ASP A 1065 52.82 27.50 -42.21
CA ASP A 1065 51.82 26.94 -41.28
C ASP A 1065 50.47 26.42 -41.82
N VAL A 1066 50.19 25.17 -41.41
CA VAL A 1066 48.96 24.38 -41.62
C VAL A 1066 47.69 25.07 -41.09
N ALA A 1067 47.86 26.08 -40.22
CA ALA A 1067 46.77 26.79 -39.55
C ALA A 1067 45.81 27.50 -40.52
N ASP A 1068 46.32 28.00 -41.65
CA ASP A 1068 45.54 28.82 -42.59
C ASP A 1068 44.36 28.06 -43.23
N VAL A 1069 44.49 26.75 -43.45
CA VAL A 1069 43.38 25.94 -44.00
C VAL A 1069 42.30 25.70 -42.96
N TYR A 1070 42.67 25.52 -41.69
CA TYR A 1070 41.69 25.38 -40.61
C TYR A 1070 40.94 26.68 -40.36
N GLU A 1071 41.61 27.83 -40.42
CA GLU A 1071 40.97 29.14 -40.31
C GLU A 1071 40.01 29.40 -41.48
N HIS A 1072 40.41 29.03 -42.71
CA HIS A 1072 39.52 29.08 -43.87
C HIS A 1072 38.25 28.22 -43.67
N ILE A 1073 38.40 26.98 -43.19
CA ILE A 1073 37.26 26.09 -42.94
C ILE A 1073 36.32 26.72 -41.90
N ASP A 1074 36.84 27.29 -40.83
CA ASP A 1074 36.01 27.90 -39.78
C ASP A 1074 35.27 29.16 -40.27
N LEU A 1075 35.98 30.07 -40.93
CA LEU A 1075 35.40 31.34 -41.39
C LEU A 1075 34.39 31.17 -42.53
N VAL A 1076 34.66 30.26 -43.47
CA VAL A 1076 33.88 30.15 -44.71
C VAL A 1076 32.82 29.05 -44.63
N HIS A 1077 33.10 27.96 -43.92
CA HIS A 1077 32.21 26.81 -43.82
C HIS A 1077 31.59 26.62 -42.44
N GLY A 1078 32.18 27.19 -41.38
CA GLY A 1078 31.76 27.02 -39.98
C GLY A 1078 32.02 25.58 -39.54
N TRP A 1079 32.81 25.37 -38.48
CA TRP A 1079 33.22 24.01 -38.06
C TRP A 1079 32.04 23.02 -37.99
N GLY A 1080 32.02 22.08 -38.94
CA GLY A 1080 31.18 20.90 -38.92
C GLY A 1080 31.91 19.79 -38.17
N ASP A 1081 31.20 19.17 -37.22
CA ASP A 1081 31.64 18.10 -36.33
C ASP A 1081 32.45 17.01 -37.07
N GLY A 1082 33.78 17.13 -37.03
CA GLY A 1082 34.72 16.04 -37.25
C GLY A 1082 35.21 15.59 -35.88
N GLU A 1083 34.86 14.37 -35.49
CA GLU A 1083 35.29 13.71 -34.25
C GLU A 1083 36.81 13.84 -34.06
N ASP A 1084 37.19 14.54 -33.00
CA ASP A 1084 38.55 14.72 -32.53
C ASP A 1084 38.89 13.48 -31.67
N ASP A 1085 39.18 12.35 -32.35
CA ASP A 1085 39.76 11.17 -31.72
C ASP A 1085 41.25 11.45 -31.46
N GLY A 1086 41.54 11.93 -30.26
CA GLY A 1086 42.90 12.05 -29.75
C GLY A 1086 43.57 10.68 -29.65
N GLU A 1087 44.66 10.50 -30.39
CA GLU A 1087 45.74 9.59 -30.04
C GLU A 1087 46.76 10.35 -29.18
N GLU A 1088 46.79 10.00 -27.88
CA GLU A 1088 48.02 9.57 -27.19
C GLU A 1088 47.74 8.22 -26.51
#